data_AF-A0A172Z2F6-F1
#
_entry.id   AF-A0A172Z2F6-F1
#
_cell.length_a   1.000
_cell.length_b   1.000
_cell.length_c   1.000
_cell.angle_alpha   90.00
_cell.angle_beta   90.00
_cell.angle_gamma   90.00
#
_symmetry.space_group_name_H-M   'P 1'
#
loop_
_entity.id
_entity.type
_entity.pdbx_description
1 polymer ?
#
loop_
_entity_poly.entity_id
_entity_poly.type
_entity_poly.pdbx_seq_one_letter_code
_entity_poly.pdbx_strand_id
1 'polypeptide(L)'
;MSITHAALQPVVTSHNHTVTEPDVKTQNASSTSTTTTATVQAPTTSSLQRLLADQENLKNLASRLRGIVPWVKDGFLASDWLNKNTLRLHEHSSKASAQTTPQTFTSVITDLGYDLPRTADEFTALAQKLEQKASLHPLGDFGGALSWPMPISQQDQTRIVNFLHSHNTGLPGLPLPRDGDSTLGYLLRGSSLTSSDLHNPALALQKLIDSPKGQALGKALQTHLNGASSDISIYDYVLAAIHLGLDQASSRHPERNKVAGVVLHDSSYWGASPSLAVKSVSDQLVANSKATATTVKLATHLLLARSYPQFLIKDIPPTVTYGSTVWTQLTLAVAKIEAQTPGRVPNMTYAEVIAAAESMPTDSYAVQSAQREALRNWGVVSGMLDLFGTQPSEPEIEKVRNAYNNQLKALTNASSLMQTPWPSRKEIALNCLKAEFPGVDPAVFEAKVLKLLHKNSSQAPFVFPERRSMLDIAMEGERLEKNHSWVTDDTSVPISRFNAYVQSDNFQAARLFKDEYKNTLRAQADGHHEMVKYLTSTLSLDDRRNLDSGKLEFFHTNDYKVDMDFTSPLALAKRGNTLHVKTTRAGEVNIYYLDTSKGTFEKANHLKSKFTEPYSGEKLDKRNANIVSRTKLFAPPYAGTHADEIKNPPAIPDSYTSDRTSFIADVFVKSLALDNEDLLNHAKGVTSFDKNRSLNAAIGEFFLNLIPLRSAIVNFQNHKIGEGLFDLFFDVVGLVTLGAGKAAQATKILGTGLHAATKAVKTVKFIGVAAVEALNPLSGLGDLVVGAAKLIQKGVSTLKGADGSYDLLKAASKSNGVVATGTYKVAENTFEGGAVLSDGKWYAYNPVNGRPYGPPLPVFTAQSIAMGGAMQEFKILGTGLGMSADQTKRGLRLTLDAHGIVPAGHNSAVMAVNGTHITPNELRDLLKAQNVNLSKYSEIRLTMCFSGTGGGQSFAAQFAKLTKKPVEGFEGIMQVNNSAVDDLAARVFTNKARQRDYIDDTLIGQKHEVVKYTMTGINADGRGIYTHSPNYNPVRFDAQGIATTSKPPRAPYTGDRIERPDIELPRKNSQPSNFDFDDYDDLT
;
A
#
# COMPACT_ATOMS: atom_id res chain seq x y z
N MET A 1 -39.03 -0.53 -43.54
CA MET A 1 -40.46 -0.91 -43.62
C MET A 1 -40.89 -1.41 -42.24
N SER A 2 -42.05 -1.10 -41.65
CA SER A 2 -42.98 0.03 -41.82
C SER A 2 -44.02 -0.01 -40.69
N ILE A 3 -44.37 1.15 -40.08
CA ILE A 3 -45.75 1.61 -39.74
C ILE A 3 -46.58 0.72 -38.76
N THR A 4 -47.20 1.19 -37.65
CA THR A 4 -47.30 2.52 -36.98
C THR A 4 -47.72 2.37 -35.49
N HIS A 5 -47.80 3.48 -34.76
CA HIS A 5 -48.45 3.60 -33.45
C HIS A 5 -49.94 3.17 -33.45
N ALA A 6 -50.44 2.75 -32.28
CA ALA A 6 -51.52 3.43 -31.56
C ALA A 6 -51.57 2.96 -30.09
N ALA A 7 -52.08 3.79 -29.17
CA ALA A 7 -52.31 3.44 -27.77
C ALA A 7 -53.69 3.95 -27.33
N LEU A 8 -54.35 3.26 -26.38
CA LEU A 8 -55.47 3.78 -25.61
C LEU A 8 -55.67 2.97 -24.31
N GLN A 9 -56.12 3.66 -23.27
CA GLN A 9 -56.53 3.23 -21.93
C GLN A 9 -57.95 3.80 -21.66
N PRO A 10 -58.57 3.67 -20.47
CA PRO A 10 -58.65 2.55 -19.52
C PRO A 10 -60.13 2.23 -19.15
N VAL A 11 -60.38 1.18 -18.34
CA VAL A 11 -61.59 1.09 -17.47
C VAL A 11 -61.20 0.50 -16.11
N VAL A 12 -61.88 0.94 -15.04
CA VAL A 12 -61.70 0.49 -13.65
C VAL A 12 -62.97 -0.20 -13.15
N THR A 13 -62.82 -1.30 -12.40
CA THR A 13 -63.85 -1.79 -11.47
C THR A 13 -63.21 -2.32 -10.19
N SER A 14 -63.62 -1.75 -9.05
CA SER A 14 -63.44 -2.32 -7.72
C SER A 14 -64.68 -3.12 -7.31
N HIS A 15 -64.57 -3.99 -6.31
CA HIS A 15 -65.69 -4.40 -5.43
C HIS A 15 -65.15 -4.88 -4.08
N ASN A 16 -65.90 -4.63 -3.01
CA ASN A 16 -65.61 -5.11 -1.65
C ASN A 16 -66.41 -6.39 -1.36
N HIS A 17 -66.02 -7.17 -0.34
CA HIS A 17 -66.87 -7.43 0.84
C HIS A 17 -66.08 -8.13 1.97
N THR A 18 -66.72 -8.33 3.13
CA THR A 18 -66.12 -8.58 4.46
C THR A 18 -66.84 -9.72 5.21
N VAL A 19 -66.37 -10.03 6.44
CA VAL A 19 -67.00 -10.95 7.44
C VAL A 19 -66.73 -12.45 7.13
N THR A 20 -66.40 -13.37 8.06
CA THR A 20 -66.63 -13.50 9.52
C THR A 20 -65.46 -14.20 10.25
N GLU A 21 -65.35 -14.04 11.59
CA GLU A 21 -64.60 -14.96 12.49
C GLU A 21 -65.42 -16.23 12.85
N PRO A 22 -64.83 -17.21 13.58
CA PRO A 22 -65.23 -17.31 15.00
C PRO A 22 -64.17 -17.77 16.03
N ASP A 23 -64.38 -17.29 17.26
CA ASP A 23 -64.06 -17.81 18.60
C ASP A 23 -64.25 -19.35 18.81
N VAL A 24 -63.76 -20.06 19.85
CA VAL A 24 -62.71 -19.85 20.88
C VAL A 24 -62.49 -21.19 21.62
N LYS A 25 -61.34 -21.44 22.29
CA LYS A 25 -61.26 -22.16 23.58
C LYS A 25 -59.86 -22.20 24.22
N THR A 26 -59.84 -22.20 25.56
CA THR A 26 -58.66 -22.25 26.42
C THR A 26 -58.66 -23.50 27.32
N GLN A 27 -57.48 -24.04 27.66
CA GLN A 27 -57.27 -24.87 28.87
C GLN A 27 -55.78 -24.89 29.28
N ASN A 28 -55.51 -25.21 30.56
CA ASN A 28 -54.20 -25.11 31.22
C ASN A 28 -53.49 -26.47 31.34
N ALA A 29 -52.14 -26.49 31.46
CA ALA A 29 -51.41 -27.15 32.58
C ALA A 29 -49.86 -27.12 32.49
N SER A 30 -49.22 -26.90 33.65
CA SER A 30 -47.98 -27.53 34.17
C SER A 30 -46.64 -27.53 33.40
N SER A 31 -45.82 -26.51 33.70
CA SER A 31 -44.46 -26.59 34.30
C SER A 31 -43.47 -27.75 33.99
N THR A 32 -42.27 -27.39 33.48
CA THR A 32 -40.98 -27.96 33.95
C THR A 32 -39.76 -27.05 33.67
N SER A 33 -38.84 -27.00 34.65
CA SER A 33 -37.40 -26.67 34.55
C SER A 33 -36.92 -25.59 33.55
N THR A 34 -36.82 -24.33 34.00
CA THR A 34 -35.92 -23.33 33.43
C THR A 34 -34.52 -23.44 34.05
N THR A 35 -33.61 -24.17 33.39
CA THR A 35 -32.17 -24.08 33.68
C THR A 35 -31.66 -22.72 33.18
N THR A 36 -31.25 -21.84 34.09
CA THR A 36 -30.79 -20.48 33.74
C THR A 36 -29.37 -20.51 33.16
N THR A 37 -29.24 -20.92 31.88
CA THR A 37 -27.97 -20.92 31.16
C THR A 37 -27.46 -19.48 31.03
N ALA A 38 -26.44 -19.11 31.79
CA ALA A 38 -25.81 -17.80 31.72
C ALA A 38 -25.14 -17.61 30.35
N THR A 39 -25.83 -16.93 29.43
CA THR A 39 -25.37 -16.78 28.06
C THR A 39 -24.18 -15.83 27.98
N VAL A 40 -23.01 -16.42 27.75
CA VAL A 40 -21.83 -15.73 27.22
C VAL A 40 -22.20 -15.19 25.83
N GLN A 41 -22.80 -14.00 25.81
CA GLN A 41 -23.16 -13.32 24.57
C GLN A 41 -21.88 -13.03 23.79
N ALA A 42 -21.71 -13.76 22.68
CA ALA A 42 -20.63 -13.54 21.73
C ALA A 42 -20.71 -12.13 21.14
N PRO A 43 -19.60 -11.53 20.67
CA PRO A 43 -19.66 -10.27 19.94
C PRO A 43 -20.63 -10.41 18.76
N THR A 44 -21.59 -9.50 18.65
CA THR A 44 -22.56 -9.51 17.56
C THR A 44 -21.82 -9.22 16.25
N THR A 45 -21.86 -10.17 15.32
CA THR A 45 -21.24 -10.01 14.00
C THR A 45 -21.82 -8.79 13.31
N SER A 46 -20.95 -7.86 12.90
CA SER A 46 -21.37 -6.68 12.16
C SER A 46 -21.46 -7.03 10.69
N SER A 47 -22.53 -6.61 10.03
CA SER A 47 -22.62 -6.72 8.57
C SER A 47 -21.42 -6.03 7.93
N LEU A 48 -20.93 -6.55 6.80
CA LEU A 48 -19.85 -5.89 6.07
C LEU A 48 -20.25 -4.45 5.70
N GLN A 49 -21.54 -4.24 5.40
CA GLN A 49 -22.13 -2.91 5.21
C GLN A 49 -21.84 -1.92 6.36
N ARG A 50 -21.89 -2.35 7.62
CA ARG A 50 -21.58 -1.49 8.79
C ARG A 50 -20.11 -1.15 8.85
N LEU A 51 -19.25 -2.14 8.63
CA LEU A 51 -17.79 -1.96 8.67
C LEU A 51 -17.29 -1.05 7.53
N LEU A 52 -17.89 -1.15 6.34
CA LEU A 52 -17.65 -0.23 5.23
C LEU A 52 -18.18 1.18 5.52
N ALA A 53 -19.32 1.33 6.20
CA ALA A 53 -19.84 2.62 6.65
C ALA A 53 -18.95 3.29 7.71
N ASP A 54 -18.37 2.50 8.63
CA ASP A 54 -17.39 2.98 9.60
C ASP A 54 -16.07 3.39 8.92
N GLN A 55 -15.61 2.62 7.93
CA GLN A 55 -14.47 2.98 7.08
C GLN A 55 -14.71 4.29 6.31
N GLU A 56 -15.93 4.52 5.81
CA GLU A 56 -16.30 5.74 5.10
C GLU A 56 -16.33 6.97 6.01
N ASN A 57 -16.77 6.83 7.28
CA ASN A 57 -16.63 7.89 8.28
C ASN A 57 -15.17 8.33 8.46
N LEU A 58 -14.22 7.39 8.47
CA LEU A 58 -12.79 7.69 8.60
C LEU A 58 -12.25 8.48 7.39
N LYS A 59 -12.62 8.10 6.15
CA LYS A 59 -12.24 8.86 4.94
C LYS A 59 -12.76 10.30 4.98
N ASN A 60 -14.03 10.47 5.35
CA ASN A 60 -14.67 11.78 5.40
C ASN A 60 -14.03 12.67 6.49
N LEU A 61 -13.70 12.11 7.66
CA LEU A 61 -12.93 12.84 8.67
C LEU A 61 -11.54 13.23 8.17
N ALA A 62 -10.78 12.29 7.59
CA ALA A 62 -9.43 12.55 7.11
C ALA A 62 -9.37 13.62 6.01
N SER A 63 -10.30 13.55 5.04
CA SER A 63 -10.46 14.55 3.98
C SER A 63 -10.70 15.96 4.56
N ARG A 64 -11.54 16.09 5.61
CA ARG A 64 -11.80 17.36 6.28
C ARG A 64 -10.59 17.87 7.07
N LEU A 65 -9.82 16.98 7.70
CA LEU A 65 -8.56 17.33 8.39
C LEU A 65 -7.45 17.72 7.41
N ARG A 66 -7.33 17.07 6.25
CA ARG A 66 -6.38 17.45 5.19
C ARG A 66 -6.77 18.78 4.53
N GLY A 67 -8.06 19.03 4.35
CA GLY A 67 -8.58 20.26 3.74
C GLY A 67 -8.35 21.54 4.54
N ILE A 68 -8.19 21.46 5.87
CA ILE A 68 -7.90 22.64 6.70
C ILE A 68 -6.41 23.02 6.75
N VAL A 69 -5.48 22.09 6.45
CA VAL A 69 -4.02 22.29 6.55
C VAL A 69 -3.51 23.61 5.95
N PRO A 70 -3.92 24.07 4.74
CA PRO A 70 -3.44 25.34 4.16
C PRO A 70 -3.83 26.61 4.92
N TRP A 71 -4.74 26.49 5.89
CA TRP A 71 -5.30 27.57 6.70
C TRP A 71 -4.80 27.55 8.15
N VAL A 72 -4.11 26.48 8.58
CA VAL A 72 -3.48 26.38 9.90
C VAL A 72 -2.21 27.23 9.90
N LYS A 73 -2.29 28.40 10.55
CA LYS A 73 -1.25 29.44 10.60
C LYS A 73 -1.21 30.05 12.01
N ASP A 74 -0.27 30.94 12.27
CA ASP A 74 -0.17 31.65 13.55
C ASP A 74 -1.51 32.32 13.92
N GLY A 75 -2.00 32.06 15.14
CA GLY A 75 -3.32 32.50 15.61
C GLY A 75 -4.50 31.56 15.30
N PHE A 76 -4.30 30.45 14.57
CA PHE A 76 -5.35 29.45 14.34
C PHE A 76 -5.69 28.66 15.61
N LEU A 77 -6.91 28.85 16.13
CA LEU A 77 -7.42 28.10 17.28
C LEU A 77 -7.95 26.72 16.86
N ALA A 78 -7.06 25.72 16.86
CA ALA A 78 -7.39 24.35 16.45
C ALA A 78 -8.52 23.72 17.30
N SER A 79 -8.53 23.95 18.61
CA SER A 79 -9.59 23.50 19.52
C SER A 79 -10.97 24.06 19.13
N ASP A 80 -11.04 25.35 18.79
CA ASP A 80 -12.27 26.00 18.35
C ASP A 80 -12.77 25.41 17.05
N TRP A 81 -11.87 25.17 16.08
CA TRP A 81 -12.25 24.59 14.80
C TRP A 81 -12.74 23.14 14.96
N LEU A 82 -12.06 22.31 15.76
CA LEU A 82 -12.45 20.92 16.05
C LEU A 82 -13.77 20.80 16.83
N ASN A 83 -14.08 21.79 17.70
CA ASN A 83 -15.34 21.86 18.42
C ASN A 83 -16.49 22.42 17.58
N LYS A 84 -16.24 23.39 16.68
CA LYS A 84 -17.26 24.03 15.84
C LYS A 84 -17.62 23.20 14.59
N ASN A 85 -16.73 22.33 14.12
CA ASN A 85 -16.99 21.46 12.97
C ASN A 85 -17.49 20.08 13.40
N THR A 86 -18.49 19.56 12.69
CA THR A 86 -19.09 18.26 12.95
C THR A 86 -18.95 17.29 11.77
N LEU A 87 -18.84 16.00 12.08
CA LEU A 87 -18.96 14.91 11.13
C LEU A 87 -20.41 14.41 11.11
N ARG A 88 -21.04 14.42 9.94
CA ARG A 88 -22.28 13.66 9.71
C ARG A 88 -21.90 12.20 9.47
N LEU A 89 -22.26 11.34 10.40
CA LEU A 89 -21.98 9.90 10.32
C LEU A 89 -22.80 9.25 9.19
N HIS A 90 -22.20 8.28 8.50
CA HIS A 90 -22.86 7.45 7.50
C HIS A 90 -23.99 6.63 8.13
N GLU A 91 -25.16 6.57 7.50
CA GLU A 91 -26.40 6.04 8.10
C GLU A 91 -26.28 4.62 8.67
N HIS A 92 -25.57 3.73 7.96
CA HIS A 92 -25.37 2.34 8.39
C HIS A 92 -24.16 2.12 9.33
N SER A 93 -23.48 3.18 9.78
CA SER A 93 -22.28 3.10 10.64
C SER A 93 -22.63 2.70 12.08
N SER A 94 -21.66 2.13 12.82
CA SER A 94 -21.86 1.62 14.18
C SER A 94 -22.31 2.67 15.19
N LYS A 95 -22.00 3.96 14.94
CA LYS A 95 -22.40 5.08 15.81
C LYS A 95 -23.65 5.84 15.34
N ALA A 96 -24.03 5.76 14.06
CA ALA A 96 -25.21 6.46 13.56
C ALA A 96 -26.52 6.00 14.22
N SER A 97 -26.63 4.72 14.57
CA SER A 97 -27.79 4.18 15.31
C SER A 97 -27.83 4.56 16.79
N ALA A 98 -26.75 5.13 17.34
CA ALA A 98 -26.65 5.55 18.74
C ALA A 98 -26.72 7.08 18.94
N GLN A 99 -26.45 7.87 17.89
CA GLN A 99 -26.31 9.32 17.96
C GLN A 99 -27.03 10.00 16.79
N THR A 100 -28.20 10.60 17.07
CA THR A 100 -29.02 11.30 16.07
C THR A 100 -28.51 12.70 15.70
N THR A 101 -27.50 13.21 16.41
CA THR A 101 -26.88 14.52 16.17
C THR A 101 -25.45 14.40 15.63
N PRO A 102 -25.03 15.24 14.66
CA PRO A 102 -23.66 15.26 14.15
C PRO A 102 -22.64 15.49 15.28
N GLN A 103 -21.63 14.63 15.36
CA GLN A 103 -20.60 14.68 16.41
C GLN A 103 -19.50 15.69 16.05
N THR A 104 -18.96 16.41 17.03
CA THR A 104 -17.81 17.32 16.82
C THR A 104 -16.57 16.53 16.41
N PHE A 105 -15.66 17.13 15.63
CA PHE A 105 -14.40 16.46 15.31
C PHE A 105 -13.59 16.13 16.57
N THR A 106 -13.65 16.99 17.60
CA THR A 106 -13.10 16.69 18.94
C THR A 106 -13.61 15.37 19.51
N SER A 107 -14.92 15.14 19.50
CA SER A 107 -15.51 13.88 19.96
C SER A 107 -15.04 12.71 19.10
N VAL A 108 -15.17 12.79 17.78
CA VAL A 108 -14.86 11.65 16.89
C VAL A 108 -13.36 11.27 16.94
N ILE A 109 -12.44 12.23 17.02
CA ILE A 109 -10.99 11.96 17.10
C ILE A 109 -10.64 11.30 18.44
N THR A 110 -11.16 11.84 19.55
CA THR A 110 -10.93 11.28 20.91
C THR A 110 -11.51 9.87 21.03
N ASP A 111 -12.73 9.66 20.53
CA ASP A 111 -13.43 8.37 20.46
C ASP A 111 -12.69 7.31 19.63
N LEU A 112 -11.87 7.73 18.67
CA LEU A 112 -11.02 6.85 17.85
C LEU A 112 -9.67 6.53 18.51
N GLY A 113 -9.39 7.11 19.68
CA GLY A 113 -8.15 6.91 20.44
C GLY A 113 -6.96 7.71 19.91
N TYR A 114 -7.18 8.86 19.27
CA TYR A 114 -6.14 9.74 18.75
C TYR A 114 -6.09 11.07 19.52
N ASP A 115 -4.89 11.65 19.61
CA ASP A 115 -4.68 13.01 20.11
C ASP A 115 -5.28 14.06 19.18
N LEU A 116 -5.74 15.17 19.75
CA LEU A 116 -6.30 16.30 19.01
C LEU A 116 -5.18 17.13 18.35
N PRO A 117 -5.19 17.30 17.01
CA PRO A 117 -4.13 18.00 16.30
C PRO A 117 -4.19 19.52 16.54
N ARG A 118 -3.01 20.13 16.64
CA ARG A 118 -2.81 21.55 16.96
C ARG A 118 -2.06 22.27 15.84
N THR A 119 -1.06 21.62 15.24
CA THR A 119 -0.21 22.16 14.17
C THR A 119 -0.57 21.61 12.79
N ALA A 120 -0.16 22.31 11.73
CA ALA A 120 -0.40 21.89 10.34
C ALA A 120 0.16 20.47 10.04
N ASP A 121 1.30 20.14 10.62
CA ASP A 121 1.93 18.83 10.51
C ASP A 121 1.17 17.75 11.29
N GLU A 122 0.64 18.05 12.48
CA GLU A 122 -0.22 17.13 13.23
C GLU A 122 -1.55 16.86 12.51
N PHE A 123 -2.19 17.89 11.93
CA PHE A 123 -3.38 17.72 11.09
C PHE A 123 -3.08 16.82 9.89
N THR A 124 -1.94 17.02 9.23
CA THR A 124 -1.48 16.21 8.09
C THR A 124 -1.20 14.76 8.50
N ALA A 125 -0.49 14.55 9.62
CA ALA A 125 -0.14 13.23 10.13
C ALA A 125 -1.36 12.44 10.64
N LEU A 126 -2.34 13.10 11.28
CA LEU A 126 -3.59 12.46 11.67
C LEU A 126 -4.46 12.13 10.45
N ALA A 127 -4.56 13.03 9.47
CA ALA A 127 -5.25 12.74 8.21
C ALA A 127 -4.64 11.53 7.50
N GLN A 128 -3.31 11.45 7.41
CA GLN A 128 -2.61 10.32 6.79
C GLN A 128 -2.80 9.00 7.57
N LYS A 129 -2.76 9.03 8.92
CA LYS A 129 -3.08 7.84 9.75
C LYS A 129 -4.52 7.36 9.54
N LEU A 130 -5.47 8.29 9.46
CA LEU A 130 -6.87 7.97 9.21
C LEU A 130 -7.11 7.46 7.78
N GLU A 131 -6.46 8.03 6.76
CA GLU A 131 -6.47 7.55 5.38
C GLU A 131 -5.89 6.14 5.26
N GLN A 132 -4.78 5.84 5.93
CA GLN A 132 -4.21 4.49 5.95
C GLN A 132 -5.16 3.49 6.61
N LYS A 133 -5.71 3.83 7.78
CA LYS A 133 -6.73 3.00 8.48
C LYS A 133 -8.00 2.83 7.64
N ALA A 134 -8.40 3.87 6.90
CA ALA A 134 -9.55 3.85 6.00
C ALA A 134 -9.25 3.23 4.61
N SER A 135 -8.00 2.86 4.34
CA SER A 135 -7.59 2.11 3.15
C SER A 135 -7.49 0.60 3.39
N LEU A 136 -7.48 0.16 4.66
CA LEU A 136 -7.61 -1.25 5.03
C LEU A 136 -9.05 -1.70 4.80
N HIS A 137 -9.25 -2.61 3.84
CA HIS A 137 -10.56 -3.23 3.63
C HIS A 137 -10.90 -4.16 4.82
N PRO A 138 -12.15 -4.20 5.33
CA PRO A 138 -12.50 -5.00 6.51
C PRO A 138 -12.19 -6.51 6.39
N LEU A 139 -12.19 -7.04 5.16
CA LEU A 139 -11.87 -8.44 4.82
C LEU A 139 -10.42 -8.66 4.37
N GLY A 140 -9.54 -7.65 4.49
CA GLY A 140 -8.18 -7.68 3.94
C GLY A 140 -8.19 -7.96 2.43
N ASP A 141 -7.27 -8.82 2.00
CA ASP A 141 -7.04 -9.29 0.60
C ASP A 141 -8.17 -10.18 0.02
N PHE A 142 -9.30 -10.30 0.72
CA PHE A 142 -10.40 -11.22 0.37
C PHE A 142 -10.02 -12.72 0.38
N GLY A 143 -8.87 -13.10 0.95
CA GLY A 143 -8.48 -14.48 1.18
C GLY A 143 -9.06 -15.11 2.44
N GLY A 144 -9.44 -14.28 3.42
CA GLY A 144 -9.99 -14.72 4.69
C GLY A 144 -9.01 -15.62 5.45
N ALA A 145 -9.47 -16.78 5.92
CA ALA A 145 -8.64 -17.69 6.72
C ALA A 145 -7.37 -18.22 6.01
N LEU A 146 -7.36 -18.20 4.67
CA LEU A 146 -6.20 -18.58 3.85
C LEU A 146 -5.14 -17.47 3.73
N SER A 147 -5.40 -16.29 4.28
CA SER A 147 -4.53 -15.11 4.22
C SER A 147 -4.35 -14.40 5.58
N TRP A 148 -4.70 -15.07 6.67
CA TRP A 148 -4.27 -14.65 8.00
C TRP A 148 -2.72 -14.61 8.10
N PRO A 149 -2.14 -13.81 9.03
CA PRO A 149 -0.68 -13.73 9.22
C PRO A 149 0.00 -15.10 9.45
N MET A 150 -0.74 -16.05 10.03
CA MET A 150 -0.50 -17.48 9.90
C MET A 150 -1.69 -18.11 9.18
N PRO A 151 -1.58 -18.49 7.89
CA PRO A 151 -2.67 -19.09 7.14
C PRO A 151 -3.18 -20.39 7.77
N ILE A 152 -4.49 -20.63 7.65
CA ILE A 152 -5.15 -21.83 8.15
C ILE A 152 -4.48 -23.14 7.65
N SER A 153 -4.30 -24.11 8.55
CA SER A 153 -3.54 -25.34 8.30
C SER A 153 -4.14 -26.20 7.18
N GLN A 154 -3.32 -26.99 6.46
CA GLN A 154 -3.84 -27.94 5.46
C GLN A 154 -4.81 -28.98 6.05
N GLN A 155 -4.66 -29.31 7.34
CA GLN A 155 -5.59 -30.17 8.07
C GLN A 155 -6.96 -29.49 8.22
N ASP A 156 -6.99 -28.22 8.61
CA ASP A 156 -8.23 -27.46 8.79
C ASP A 156 -8.87 -27.05 7.47
N GLN A 157 -8.09 -26.76 6.42
CA GLN A 157 -8.58 -26.65 5.05
C GLN A 157 -9.29 -27.95 4.60
N THR A 158 -8.71 -29.11 4.92
CA THR A 158 -9.33 -30.41 4.65
C THR A 158 -10.60 -30.61 5.48
N ARG A 159 -10.65 -30.13 6.73
CA ARG A 159 -11.89 -30.11 7.54
C ARG A 159 -12.98 -29.23 6.94
N ILE A 160 -12.65 -28.04 6.41
CA ILE A 160 -13.62 -27.18 5.69
C ILE A 160 -14.22 -27.93 4.50
N VAL A 161 -13.39 -28.56 3.66
CA VAL A 161 -13.89 -29.31 2.49
C VAL A 161 -14.73 -30.53 2.91
N ASN A 162 -14.27 -31.28 3.92
CA ASN A 162 -15.02 -32.43 4.43
C ASN A 162 -16.36 -32.01 5.07
N PHE A 163 -16.43 -30.83 5.70
CA PHE A 163 -17.68 -30.25 6.19
C PHE A 163 -18.64 -29.92 5.03
N LEU A 164 -18.15 -29.25 3.99
CA LEU A 164 -18.96 -28.89 2.81
C LEU A 164 -19.58 -30.10 2.09
N HIS A 165 -18.91 -31.25 2.11
CA HIS A 165 -19.41 -32.51 1.54
C HIS A 165 -20.01 -33.48 2.59
N SER A 166 -20.33 -33.00 3.81
CA SER A 166 -20.98 -33.79 4.86
C SER A 166 -22.50 -33.60 4.87
N HIS A 167 -23.23 -34.68 5.20
CA HIS A 167 -24.67 -34.64 5.48
C HIS A 167 -24.96 -34.09 6.89
N ASN A 168 -23.99 -34.15 7.80
CA ASN A 168 -24.18 -33.86 9.22
C ASN A 168 -23.79 -32.40 9.58
N THR A 169 -24.18 -31.44 8.73
CA THR A 169 -23.83 -30.01 8.86
C THR A 169 -24.93 -29.17 9.50
N GLY A 170 -26.18 -29.63 9.46
CA GLY A 170 -27.36 -28.85 9.86
C GLY A 170 -27.72 -27.69 8.93
N LEU A 171 -27.04 -27.53 7.79
CA LEU A 171 -27.27 -26.42 6.85
C LEU A 171 -28.09 -26.86 5.62
N PRO A 172 -29.25 -26.24 5.33
CA PRO A 172 -30.01 -26.52 4.12
C PRO A 172 -29.19 -26.31 2.84
N GLY A 173 -29.19 -27.32 1.98
CA GLY A 173 -28.45 -27.33 0.71
C GLY A 173 -27.01 -27.83 0.79
N LEU A 174 -26.58 -28.39 1.91
CA LEU A 174 -25.39 -29.26 2.00
C LEU A 174 -25.84 -30.74 2.14
N PRO A 175 -25.02 -31.73 1.74
CA PRO A 175 -23.66 -31.61 1.19
C PRO A 175 -23.64 -31.00 -0.21
N LEU A 176 -22.52 -30.37 -0.60
CA LEU A 176 -22.26 -30.05 -1.99
C LEU A 176 -22.14 -31.35 -2.81
N PRO A 177 -22.79 -31.43 -4.00
CA PRO A 177 -22.46 -32.42 -5.02
C PRO A 177 -20.95 -32.59 -5.24
N ARG A 178 -20.50 -33.80 -5.55
CA ARG A 178 -19.09 -34.08 -5.86
C ARG A 178 -18.66 -33.43 -7.18
N ASP A 179 -19.61 -33.31 -8.11
CA ASP A 179 -19.40 -32.80 -9.46
C ASP A 179 -20.20 -31.49 -9.66
N GLY A 180 -19.54 -30.46 -10.18
CA GLY A 180 -20.16 -29.25 -10.73
C GLY A 180 -20.70 -28.18 -9.78
N ASP A 181 -20.73 -28.40 -8.46
CA ASP A 181 -21.35 -27.45 -7.51
C ASP A 181 -20.34 -26.89 -6.49
N SER A 182 -19.88 -25.65 -6.71
CA SER A 182 -18.90 -24.98 -5.85
C SER A 182 -19.57 -24.25 -4.67
N THR A 183 -18.79 -23.94 -3.62
CA THR A 183 -19.25 -23.10 -2.50
C THR A 183 -19.85 -21.77 -2.96
N LEU A 184 -19.33 -21.21 -4.06
CA LEU A 184 -19.88 -20.02 -4.71
C LEU A 184 -21.31 -20.27 -5.22
N GLY A 185 -21.56 -21.41 -5.87
CA GLY A 185 -22.90 -21.84 -6.31
C GLY A 185 -23.90 -22.02 -5.17
N TYR A 186 -23.46 -22.62 -4.05
CA TYR A 186 -24.27 -22.75 -2.84
C TYR A 186 -24.73 -21.40 -2.28
N LEU A 187 -23.81 -20.44 -2.17
CA LEU A 187 -24.06 -19.10 -1.66
C LEU A 187 -24.93 -18.26 -2.61
N LEU A 188 -24.69 -18.34 -3.92
CA LEU A 188 -25.49 -17.68 -4.96
C LEU A 188 -26.98 -18.06 -4.81
N ARG A 189 -27.27 -19.35 -4.63
CA ARG A 189 -28.62 -19.89 -4.36
C ARG A 189 -29.21 -19.54 -2.98
N GLY A 190 -28.65 -18.56 -2.26
CA GLY A 190 -29.24 -17.97 -1.05
C GLY A 190 -29.03 -16.46 -0.95
N SER A 191 -28.63 -15.81 -2.04
CA SER A 191 -28.31 -14.39 -2.11
C SER A 191 -29.39 -13.59 -2.85
N SER A 192 -29.44 -12.28 -2.61
CA SER A 192 -30.27 -11.32 -3.37
C SER A 192 -29.53 -10.74 -4.58
N LEU A 193 -28.59 -11.50 -5.16
CA LEU A 193 -27.75 -11.05 -6.28
C LEU A 193 -28.53 -10.98 -7.59
N THR A 194 -28.44 -9.83 -8.24
CA THR A 194 -28.95 -9.58 -9.59
C THR A 194 -27.83 -9.75 -10.62
N SER A 195 -28.19 -9.90 -11.90
CA SER A 195 -27.21 -9.95 -13.00
C SER A 195 -26.36 -8.67 -13.09
N SER A 196 -26.89 -7.51 -12.71
CA SER A 196 -26.14 -6.24 -12.69
C SER A 196 -25.16 -6.16 -11.52
N ASP A 197 -25.46 -6.76 -10.37
CA ASP A 197 -24.51 -6.84 -9.25
C ASP A 197 -23.22 -7.56 -9.65
N LEU A 198 -23.33 -8.65 -10.44
CA LEU A 198 -22.20 -9.45 -10.90
C LEU A 198 -21.21 -8.67 -11.80
N HIS A 199 -21.58 -7.50 -12.31
CA HIS A 199 -20.65 -6.61 -13.00
C HIS A 199 -19.70 -5.88 -12.06
N ASN A 200 -20.04 -5.74 -10.77
CA ASN A 200 -19.22 -5.15 -9.71
C ASN A 200 -18.84 -6.24 -8.66
N PRO A 201 -17.67 -6.89 -8.79
CA PRO A 201 -17.30 -8.02 -7.94
C PRO A 201 -17.28 -7.73 -6.43
N ALA A 202 -16.94 -6.51 -6.01
CA ALA A 202 -16.91 -6.12 -4.60
C ALA A 202 -18.32 -6.05 -3.99
N LEU A 203 -19.27 -5.38 -4.68
CA LEU A 203 -20.67 -5.36 -4.30
C LEU A 203 -21.30 -6.76 -4.35
N ALA A 204 -20.92 -7.55 -5.36
CA ALA A 204 -21.40 -8.91 -5.50
C ALA A 204 -20.93 -9.80 -4.33
N LEU A 205 -19.65 -9.71 -3.94
CA LEU A 205 -19.11 -10.41 -2.78
C LEU A 205 -19.82 -9.98 -1.48
N GLN A 206 -20.02 -8.68 -1.27
CA GLN A 206 -20.75 -8.18 -0.10
C GLN A 206 -22.14 -8.82 0.02
N LYS A 207 -22.96 -8.71 -1.03
CA LYS A 207 -24.31 -9.31 -1.08
C LYS A 207 -24.29 -10.84 -0.95
N LEU A 208 -23.21 -11.50 -1.37
CA LEU A 208 -23.03 -12.95 -1.23
C LEU A 208 -22.80 -13.36 0.23
N ILE A 209 -21.94 -12.66 0.97
CA ILE A 209 -21.50 -13.08 2.32
C ILE A 209 -22.30 -12.46 3.47
N ASP A 210 -22.92 -11.29 3.27
CA ASP A 210 -23.95 -10.75 4.16
C ASP A 210 -25.31 -11.50 4.00
N SER A 211 -25.44 -12.41 3.02
CA SER A 211 -26.65 -13.23 2.85
C SER A 211 -26.88 -14.20 4.02
N PRO A 212 -28.15 -14.61 4.30
CA PRO A 212 -28.44 -15.57 5.37
C PRO A 212 -27.67 -16.90 5.24
N LYS A 213 -27.43 -17.39 4.01
CA LYS A 213 -26.58 -18.58 3.78
C LYS A 213 -25.11 -18.31 4.04
N GLY A 214 -24.59 -17.13 3.66
CA GLY A 214 -23.22 -16.71 3.98
C GLY A 214 -22.97 -16.65 5.48
N GLN A 215 -23.85 -15.96 6.21
CA GLN A 215 -23.80 -15.85 7.68
C GLN A 215 -23.88 -17.24 8.35
N ALA A 216 -24.83 -18.08 7.95
CA ALA A 216 -25.00 -19.42 8.52
C ALA A 216 -23.80 -20.35 8.24
N LEU A 217 -23.28 -20.35 7.00
CA LEU A 217 -22.11 -21.14 6.63
C LEU A 217 -20.86 -20.69 7.40
N GLY A 218 -20.61 -19.38 7.48
CA GLY A 218 -19.48 -18.83 8.23
C GLY A 218 -19.53 -19.18 9.71
N LYS A 219 -20.73 -19.09 10.32
CA LYS A 219 -20.91 -19.46 11.73
C LYS A 219 -20.73 -20.95 11.97
N ALA A 220 -21.23 -21.80 11.06
CA ALA A 220 -21.06 -23.25 11.17
C ALA A 220 -19.60 -23.68 10.99
N LEU A 221 -18.87 -23.11 10.03
CA LEU A 221 -17.45 -23.38 9.80
C LEU A 221 -16.57 -22.90 10.97
N GLN A 222 -16.82 -21.69 11.50
CA GLN A 222 -16.19 -21.23 12.74
C GLN A 222 -16.39 -22.24 13.87
N THR A 223 -17.64 -22.66 14.10
CA THR A 223 -17.99 -23.59 15.19
C THR A 223 -17.34 -24.96 14.98
N HIS A 224 -17.36 -25.50 13.76
CA HIS A 224 -16.72 -26.78 13.42
C HIS A 224 -15.20 -26.78 13.65
N LEU A 225 -14.55 -25.62 13.55
CA LEU A 225 -13.11 -25.45 13.75
C LEU A 225 -12.73 -24.96 15.16
N ASN A 226 -13.68 -24.75 16.07
CA ASN A 226 -13.50 -24.06 17.35
C ASN A 226 -12.86 -22.65 17.19
N GLY A 227 -13.19 -21.96 16.10
CA GLY A 227 -12.54 -20.72 15.69
C GLY A 227 -12.84 -19.51 16.57
N ALA A 228 -11.86 -18.60 16.68
CA ALA A 228 -12.01 -17.32 17.36
C ALA A 228 -13.24 -16.52 16.90
N SER A 229 -13.90 -15.84 17.84
CA SER A 229 -15.05 -14.99 17.54
C SER A 229 -14.65 -13.51 17.50
N SER A 230 -14.88 -12.88 16.36
CA SER A 230 -14.73 -11.44 16.12
C SER A 230 -15.83 -10.95 15.16
N ASP A 231 -15.97 -9.63 15.04
CA ASP A 231 -16.93 -8.96 14.16
C ASP A 231 -16.80 -9.35 12.67
N ILE A 232 -15.62 -9.79 12.21
CA ILE A 232 -15.42 -10.33 10.84
C ILE A 232 -15.26 -11.84 10.75
N SER A 233 -15.01 -12.54 11.88
CA SER A 233 -14.52 -13.93 11.91
C SER A 233 -15.27 -14.93 11.01
N ILE A 234 -16.59 -14.79 10.87
CA ILE A 234 -17.42 -15.64 10.01
C ILE A 234 -17.11 -15.46 8.52
N TYR A 235 -16.77 -14.26 8.07
CA TYR A 235 -16.43 -13.97 6.68
C TYR A 235 -15.11 -14.62 6.29
N ASP A 236 -14.12 -14.66 7.19
CA ASP A 236 -12.83 -15.30 6.95
C ASP A 236 -12.98 -16.79 6.56
N TYR A 237 -13.90 -17.49 7.24
CA TYR A 237 -14.23 -18.89 6.94
C TYR A 237 -15.05 -19.04 5.64
N VAL A 238 -15.97 -18.12 5.35
CA VAL A 238 -16.73 -18.14 4.07
C VAL A 238 -15.81 -17.90 2.88
N LEU A 239 -14.92 -16.90 2.96
CA LEU A 239 -13.93 -16.60 1.93
C LEU A 239 -13.02 -17.81 1.69
N ALA A 240 -12.47 -18.39 2.76
CA ALA A 240 -11.65 -19.61 2.65
C ALA A 240 -12.42 -20.78 2.01
N ALA A 241 -13.70 -20.96 2.35
CA ALA A 241 -14.55 -21.99 1.75
C ALA A 241 -14.86 -21.71 0.26
N ILE A 242 -14.99 -20.44 -0.17
CA ILE A 242 -15.10 -20.05 -1.59
C ILE A 242 -13.79 -20.39 -2.32
N HIS A 243 -12.65 -19.92 -1.83
CA HIS A 243 -11.33 -20.17 -2.40
C HIS A 243 -11.02 -21.67 -2.53
N LEU A 244 -11.26 -22.46 -1.47
CA LEU A 244 -11.09 -23.92 -1.51
C LEU A 244 -12.07 -24.62 -2.47
N GLY A 245 -13.27 -24.07 -2.65
CA GLY A 245 -14.24 -24.60 -3.62
C GLY A 245 -13.85 -24.33 -5.08
N LEU A 246 -13.22 -23.18 -5.34
CA LEU A 246 -12.75 -22.76 -6.67
C LEU A 246 -11.39 -23.38 -7.04
N ASP A 247 -10.41 -23.34 -6.14
CA ASP A 247 -9.04 -23.85 -6.35
C ASP A 247 -8.50 -24.64 -5.14
N GLN A 248 -9.03 -25.84 -4.96
CA GLN A 248 -8.52 -26.81 -3.98
C GLN A 248 -7.10 -27.32 -4.34
N ALA A 249 -6.75 -27.33 -5.63
CA ALA A 249 -5.53 -27.95 -6.12
C ALA A 249 -4.29 -27.18 -5.66
N SER A 250 -4.24 -25.87 -5.92
CA SER A 250 -3.14 -24.99 -5.49
C SER A 250 -3.04 -24.89 -3.96
N SER A 251 -4.11 -25.22 -3.23
CA SER A 251 -4.13 -25.25 -1.76
C SER A 251 -3.48 -26.51 -1.18
N ARG A 252 -3.58 -27.65 -1.87
CA ARG A 252 -2.94 -28.93 -1.50
C ARG A 252 -1.49 -29.01 -1.99
N HIS A 253 -1.24 -28.57 -3.22
CA HIS A 253 0.07 -28.55 -3.86
C HIS A 253 0.37 -27.14 -4.38
N PRO A 254 0.94 -26.25 -3.53
CA PRO A 254 1.25 -24.89 -3.92
C PRO A 254 2.33 -24.83 -5.00
N GLU A 255 1.91 -24.64 -6.25
CA GLU A 255 2.80 -24.40 -7.37
C GLU A 255 3.00 -22.89 -7.59
N ARG A 256 4.22 -22.52 -7.98
CA ARG A 256 4.63 -21.13 -8.21
C ARG A 256 3.76 -20.46 -9.27
N ASN A 257 3.19 -19.30 -8.93
CA ASN A 257 2.42 -18.47 -9.86
C ASN A 257 1.34 -19.26 -10.61
N LYS A 258 0.59 -20.13 -9.90
CA LYS A 258 -0.50 -20.96 -10.44
C LYS A 258 -1.84 -20.64 -9.76
N VAL A 259 -2.93 -20.63 -10.53
CA VAL A 259 -4.32 -20.40 -10.07
C VAL A 259 -5.28 -21.23 -10.90
N ALA A 260 -6.17 -21.99 -10.25
CA ALA A 260 -7.18 -22.86 -10.86
C ALA A 260 -6.61 -23.82 -11.94
N GLY A 261 -5.34 -24.20 -11.80
CA GLY A 261 -4.58 -24.99 -12.78
C GLY A 261 -3.80 -24.17 -13.82
N VAL A 262 -4.10 -22.88 -14.01
CA VAL A 262 -3.42 -21.99 -14.97
C VAL A 262 -2.11 -21.47 -14.39
N VAL A 263 -1.01 -21.64 -15.13
CA VAL A 263 0.33 -21.15 -14.76
C VAL A 263 0.51 -19.71 -15.26
N LEU A 264 0.31 -18.72 -14.39
CA LEU A 264 0.35 -17.27 -14.67
C LEU A 264 1.73 -16.71 -15.06
N HIS A 265 2.71 -17.56 -15.32
CA HIS A 265 4.04 -17.19 -15.82
C HIS A 265 4.48 -18.01 -17.04
N ASP A 266 3.55 -18.76 -17.66
CA ASP A 266 3.79 -19.49 -18.89
C ASP A 266 4.28 -18.59 -20.04
N SER A 267 5.16 -19.14 -20.89
CA SER A 267 5.79 -18.41 -21.99
C SER A 267 4.83 -17.86 -23.05
N SER A 268 3.61 -18.40 -23.15
CA SER A 268 2.54 -17.88 -24.03
C SER A 268 1.99 -16.52 -23.60
N TYR A 269 2.18 -16.10 -22.34
CA TYR A 269 1.78 -14.77 -21.87
C TYR A 269 2.89 -13.72 -22.02
N TRP A 270 4.15 -14.12 -22.23
CA TRP A 270 5.27 -13.19 -22.28
C TRP A 270 5.11 -12.22 -23.45
N GLY A 271 5.23 -10.91 -23.19
CA GLY A 271 4.99 -9.87 -24.19
C GLY A 271 3.52 -9.68 -24.61
N ALA A 272 2.58 -10.42 -24.03
CA ALA A 272 1.14 -10.23 -24.23
C ALA A 272 0.54 -9.29 -23.17
N SER A 273 -0.70 -8.86 -23.37
CA SER A 273 -1.46 -8.14 -22.34
C SER A 273 -1.72 -9.05 -21.14
N PRO A 274 -1.54 -8.59 -19.88
CA PRO A 274 -1.86 -9.35 -18.67
C PRO A 274 -3.32 -9.87 -18.62
N SER A 275 -4.25 -9.21 -19.33
CA SER A 275 -5.65 -9.65 -19.43
C SER A 275 -5.82 -11.01 -20.12
N LEU A 276 -4.85 -11.47 -20.91
CA LEU A 276 -4.87 -12.81 -21.52
C LEU A 276 -4.81 -13.91 -20.45
N ALA A 277 -3.97 -13.77 -19.43
CA ALA A 277 -3.91 -14.72 -18.31
C ALA A 277 -5.19 -14.70 -17.47
N VAL A 278 -5.79 -13.51 -17.27
CA VAL A 278 -7.11 -13.35 -16.61
C VAL A 278 -8.21 -14.06 -17.41
N LYS A 279 -8.17 -13.99 -18.74
CA LYS A 279 -9.08 -14.75 -19.60
C LYS A 279 -8.85 -16.25 -19.44
N SER A 280 -7.61 -16.73 -19.47
CA SER A 280 -7.32 -18.17 -19.31
C SER A 280 -7.76 -18.73 -17.95
N VAL A 281 -7.60 -17.98 -16.85
CA VAL A 281 -8.18 -18.37 -15.54
C VAL A 281 -9.70 -18.45 -15.62
N SER A 282 -10.35 -17.49 -16.29
CA SER A 282 -11.80 -17.46 -16.47
C SER A 282 -12.30 -18.65 -17.30
N ASP A 283 -11.68 -18.93 -18.44
CA ASP A 283 -12.00 -20.07 -19.31
C ASP A 283 -11.86 -21.39 -18.55
N GLN A 284 -10.77 -21.55 -17.79
CA GLN A 284 -10.47 -22.75 -17.00
C GLN A 284 -11.44 -22.96 -15.83
N LEU A 285 -11.96 -21.89 -15.20
CA LEU A 285 -13.00 -21.99 -14.18
C LEU A 285 -14.35 -22.45 -14.74
N VAL A 286 -14.66 -22.08 -15.98
CA VAL A 286 -15.87 -22.56 -16.68
C VAL A 286 -15.69 -24.00 -17.16
N ALA A 287 -14.53 -24.34 -17.74
CA ALA A 287 -14.22 -25.69 -18.21
C ALA A 287 -14.27 -26.75 -17.09
N ASN A 288 -13.83 -26.39 -15.87
CA ASN A 288 -13.88 -27.27 -14.69
C ASN A 288 -15.19 -27.15 -13.89
N SER A 289 -16.25 -26.53 -14.43
CA SER A 289 -17.54 -26.31 -13.76
C SER A 289 -17.43 -25.69 -12.37
N LYS A 290 -16.45 -24.81 -12.15
CA LYS A 290 -16.27 -24.06 -10.88
C LYS A 290 -17.07 -22.76 -10.87
N ALA A 291 -17.29 -22.18 -12.05
CA ALA A 291 -18.13 -21.02 -12.28
C ALA A 291 -18.92 -21.17 -13.60
N THR A 292 -20.01 -20.42 -13.73
CA THR A 292 -20.81 -20.30 -14.96
C THR A 292 -20.36 -19.09 -15.78
N ALA A 293 -20.76 -18.99 -17.05
CA ALA A 293 -20.52 -17.81 -17.88
C ALA A 293 -21.05 -16.48 -17.26
N THR A 294 -22.08 -16.54 -16.42
CA THR A 294 -22.61 -15.38 -15.68
C THR A 294 -21.81 -15.03 -14.42
N THR A 295 -21.13 -16.01 -13.79
CA THR A 295 -20.49 -15.85 -12.47
C THR A 295 -18.96 -15.84 -12.53
N VAL A 296 -18.37 -16.23 -13.68
CA VAL A 296 -16.92 -16.33 -13.87
C VAL A 296 -16.16 -15.04 -13.57
N LYS A 297 -16.71 -13.86 -13.93
CA LYS A 297 -16.08 -12.56 -13.60
C LYS A 297 -15.85 -12.40 -12.09
N LEU A 298 -16.82 -12.83 -11.27
CA LEU A 298 -16.69 -12.82 -9.81
C LEU A 298 -15.69 -13.88 -9.33
N ALA A 299 -15.78 -15.12 -9.83
CA ALA A 299 -14.88 -16.21 -9.43
C ALA A 299 -13.40 -15.89 -9.74
N THR A 300 -13.10 -15.39 -10.95
CA THR A 300 -11.76 -14.96 -11.34
C THR A 300 -11.27 -13.78 -10.50
N HIS A 301 -12.13 -12.78 -10.23
CA HIS A 301 -11.77 -11.64 -9.39
C HIS A 301 -11.41 -12.08 -7.96
N LEU A 302 -12.20 -12.98 -7.35
CA LEU A 302 -11.92 -13.46 -5.99
C LEU A 302 -10.59 -14.21 -5.89
N LEU A 303 -10.32 -15.13 -6.82
CA LEU A 303 -9.05 -15.88 -6.83
C LEU A 303 -7.83 -14.99 -7.05
N LEU A 304 -7.91 -14.02 -7.97
CA LEU A 304 -6.80 -13.12 -8.26
C LEU A 304 -6.59 -12.05 -7.18
N ALA A 305 -7.64 -11.57 -6.50
CA ALA A 305 -7.53 -10.52 -5.49
C ALA A 305 -6.64 -10.91 -4.31
N ARG A 306 -6.72 -12.19 -3.90
CA ARG A 306 -5.93 -12.76 -2.80
C ARG A 306 -4.44 -12.85 -3.12
N SER A 307 -4.10 -13.42 -4.29
CA SER A 307 -2.73 -13.91 -4.55
C SER A 307 -2.00 -13.19 -5.67
N TYR A 308 -2.71 -12.55 -6.61
CA TYR A 308 -2.13 -11.87 -7.78
C TYR A 308 -2.90 -10.58 -8.16
N PRO A 309 -3.13 -9.65 -7.21
CA PRO A 309 -3.98 -8.48 -7.43
C PRO A 309 -3.47 -7.52 -8.52
N GLN A 310 -2.21 -7.61 -8.94
CA GLN A 310 -1.68 -6.88 -10.11
C GLN A 310 -2.43 -7.16 -11.42
N PHE A 311 -3.12 -8.31 -11.54
CA PHE A 311 -3.96 -8.63 -12.68
C PHE A 311 -5.39 -8.03 -12.60
N LEU A 312 -5.74 -7.36 -11.49
CA LEU A 312 -7.05 -6.73 -11.28
C LEU A 312 -6.99 -5.19 -11.33
N ILE A 313 -5.80 -4.63 -11.61
CA ILE A 313 -5.59 -3.20 -11.79
C ILE A 313 -6.38 -2.71 -13.01
N LYS A 314 -7.03 -1.56 -12.85
CA LYS A 314 -7.79 -0.89 -13.90
C LYS A 314 -6.85 -0.08 -14.79
N ASP A 315 -7.20 0.04 -16.06
CA ASP A 315 -6.59 0.99 -16.99
C ASP A 315 -5.05 0.82 -17.13
N ILE A 316 -4.59 -0.44 -17.14
CA ILE A 316 -3.20 -0.80 -17.48
C ILE A 316 -2.94 -0.42 -18.95
N PRO A 317 -1.93 0.43 -19.26
CA PRO A 317 -1.62 0.80 -20.64
C PRO A 317 -1.20 -0.42 -21.48
N PRO A 318 -1.54 -0.47 -22.79
CA PRO A 318 -1.18 -1.61 -23.66
C PRO A 318 0.32 -1.90 -23.76
N THR A 319 1.16 -0.89 -23.50
CA THR A 319 2.63 -0.97 -23.47
C THR A 319 3.18 -1.74 -22.25
N VAL A 320 2.37 -1.96 -21.21
CA VAL A 320 2.75 -2.70 -19.99
C VAL A 320 2.46 -4.20 -20.18
N THR A 321 3.23 -4.84 -21.06
CA THR A 321 3.08 -6.27 -21.38
C THR A 321 3.63 -7.17 -20.28
N TYR A 322 3.07 -8.39 -20.13
CA TYR A 322 3.50 -9.33 -19.09
C TYR A 322 4.97 -9.72 -19.27
N GLY A 323 5.71 -9.66 -18.16
CA GLY A 323 7.15 -9.96 -18.10
C GLY A 323 8.06 -8.79 -18.48
N SER A 324 7.51 -7.67 -18.97
CA SER A 324 8.29 -6.45 -19.22
C SER A 324 8.88 -5.86 -17.93
N THR A 325 9.89 -5.00 -18.08
CA THR A 325 10.49 -4.23 -16.99
C THR A 325 9.44 -3.36 -16.27
N VAL A 326 8.49 -2.78 -17.00
CA VAL A 326 7.42 -1.94 -16.44
C VAL A 326 6.33 -2.78 -15.74
N TRP A 327 5.98 -3.96 -16.26
CA TRP A 327 5.11 -4.92 -15.54
C TRP A 327 5.75 -5.43 -14.24
N THR A 328 7.07 -5.60 -14.25
CA THR A 328 7.84 -5.97 -13.06
C THR A 328 7.82 -4.84 -12.03
N GLN A 329 8.04 -3.59 -12.45
CA GLN A 329 7.88 -2.40 -11.60
C GLN A 329 6.45 -2.28 -11.02
N LEU A 330 5.43 -2.57 -11.83
CA LEU A 330 4.04 -2.60 -11.36
C LEU A 330 3.81 -3.67 -10.29
N THR A 331 4.36 -4.88 -10.49
CA THR A 331 4.28 -5.98 -9.52
C THR A 331 4.98 -5.61 -8.20
N LEU A 332 6.10 -4.88 -8.24
CA LEU A 332 6.77 -4.34 -7.04
C LEU A 332 5.93 -3.26 -6.34
N ALA A 333 5.29 -2.37 -7.10
CA ALA A 333 4.39 -1.35 -6.56
C ALA A 333 3.17 -1.98 -5.85
N VAL A 334 2.59 -3.01 -6.43
CA VAL A 334 1.50 -3.80 -5.81
C VAL A 334 1.95 -4.46 -4.51
N ALA A 335 3.12 -5.10 -4.49
CA ALA A 335 3.64 -5.74 -3.29
C ALA A 335 3.80 -4.77 -2.11
N LYS A 336 4.23 -3.53 -2.36
CA LYS A 336 4.29 -2.47 -1.34
C LYS A 336 2.91 -2.12 -0.78
N ILE A 337 1.93 -1.93 -1.66
CA ILE A 337 0.57 -1.53 -1.26
C ILE A 337 -0.11 -2.64 -0.47
N GLU A 338 -0.07 -3.88 -0.96
CA GLU A 338 -0.73 -5.01 -0.31
C GLU A 338 -0.05 -5.40 1.01
N ALA A 339 1.27 -5.17 1.16
CA ALA A 339 1.96 -5.36 2.43
C ALA A 339 1.61 -4.33 3.52
N GLN A 340 0.94 -3.22 3.18
CA GLN A 340 0.56 -2.14 4.11
C GLN A 340 -0.97 -1.98 4.23
N THR A 341 -1.70 -2.23 3.14
CA THR A 341 -3.15 -2.12 3.02
C THR A 341 -3.68 -3.26 2.13
N PRO A 342 -3.84 -4.49 2.67
CA PRO A 342 -4.34 -5.63 1.90
C PRO A 342 -5.75 -5.41 1.33
N GLY A 343 -5.99 -5.89 0.11
CA GLY A 343 -7.25 -5.77 -0.63
C GLY A 343 -7.48 -4.43 -1.32
N ARG A 344 -6.47 -3.55 -1.37
CA ARG A 344 -6.62 -2.19 -1.92
C ARG A 344 -6.43 -2.16 -3.43
N VAL A 345 -5.42 -2.85 -3.95
CA VAL A 345 -5.03 -2.83 -5.38
C VAL A 345 -6.14 -3.25 -6.34
N PRO A 346 -6.99 -4.27 -6.08
CA PRO A 346 -8.08 -4.66 -6.99
C PRO A 346 -9.13 -3.57 -7.30
N ASN A 347 -9.08 -2.43 -6.59
CA ASN A 347 -9.94 -1.27 -6.85
C ASN A 347 -9.22 -0.08 -7.51
N MET A 348 -7.90 -0.15 -7.70
CA MET A 348 -7.07 0.97 -8.15
C MET A 348 -6.80 0.92 -9.66
N THR A 349 -6.58 2.10 -10.25
CA THR A 349 -6.01 2.28 -11.58
C THR A 349 -4.49 2.12 -11.56
N TYR A 350 -3.89 1.91 -12.74
CA TYR A 350 -2.44 1.86 -12.90
C TYR A 350 -1.74 3.13 -12.35
N ALA A 351 -2.34 4.31 -12.54
CA ALA A 351 -1.81 5.58 -12.01
C ALA A 351 -1.75 5.59 -10.48
N GLU A 352 -2.87 5.23 -9.84
CA GLU A 352 -2.99 5.21 -8.38
C GLU A 352 -2.04 4.19 -7.73
N VAL A 353 -1.75 3.07 -8.41
CA VAL A 353 -0.82 2.04 -7.92
C VAL A 353 0.62 2.56 -7.91
N ILE A 354 1.08 3.18 -9.00
CA ILE A 354 2.42 3.80 -9.02
C ILE A 354 2.50 4.95 -8.00
N ALA A 355 1.43 5.76 -7.87
CA ALA A 355 1.35 6.86 -6.89
C ALA A 355 1.45 6.39 -5.43
N ALA A 356 0.66 5.40 -5.04
CA ALA A 356 0.62 4.94 -3.66
C ALA A 356 1.95 4.29 -3.25
N ALA A 357 2.61 3.57 -4.16
CA ALA A 357 3.83 2.83 -3.88
C ALA A 357 5.11 3.68 -3.79
N GLU A 358 5.13 4.92 -4.30
CA GLU A 358 6.30 5.80 -4.23
C GLU A 358 6.73 6.07 -2.78
N SER A 359 5.78 6.39 -1.90
CA SER A 359 6.05 6.73 -0.49
C SER A 359 6.13 5.53 0.46
N MET A 360 5.94 4.30 -0.02
CA MET A 360 5.80 3.11 0.84
C MET A 360 7.12 2.43 1.20
N PRO A 361 7.29 1.94 2.44
CA PRO A 361 8.50 1.23 2.86
C PRO A 361 8.80 -0.05 2.07
N THR A 362 10.09 -0.35 1.94
CA THR A 362 10.66 -1.53 1.25
C THR A 362 11.24 -2.58 2.20
N ASP A 363 11.23 -2.33 3.51
CA ASP A 363 11.87 -3.13 4.56
C ASP A 363 11.02 -4.31 5.08
N SER A 364 9.80 -4.49 4.55
CA SER A 364 8.94 -5.60 4.96
C SER A 364 9.34 -6.90 4.27
N TYR A 365 9.32 -8.00 5.01
CA TYR A 365 9.60 -9.33 4.45
C TYR A 365 8.66 -9.68 3.28
N ALA A 366 7.39 -9.26 3.35
CA ALA A 366 6.42 -9.45 2.27
C ALA A 366 6.88 -8.77 0.97
N VAL A 367 7.36 -7.52 1.06
CA VAL A 367 7.92 -6.79 -0.10
C VAL A 367 9.20 -7.48 -0.59
N GLN A 368 10.13 -7.84 0.28
CA GLN A 368 11.39 -8.51 -0.10
C GLN A 368 11.15 -9.86 -0.80
N SER A 369 10.20 -10.66 -0.31
CA SER A 369 9.81 -11.94 -0.91
C SER A 369 9.15 -11.76 -2.28
N ALA A 370 8.16 -10.86 -2.38
CA ALA A 370 7.50 -10.56 -3.65
C ALA A 370 8.48 -9.95 -4.67
N GLN A 371 9.43 -9.14 -4.20
CA GLN A 371 10.51 -8.56 -5.00
C GLN A 371 11.44 -9.63 -5.58
N ARG A 372 11.82 -10.63 -4.80
CA ARG A 372 12.63 -11.76 -5.29
C ARG A 372 11.88 -12.54 -6.38
N GLU A 373 10.59 -12.79 -6.20
CA GLU A 373 9.78 -13.54 -7.17
C GLU A 373 9.42 -12.72 -8.42
N ALA A 374 9.29 -11.40 -8.31
CA ALA A 374 9.19 -10.49 -9.45
C ALA A 374 10.50 -10.45 -10.26
N LEU A 375 11.65 -10.33 -9.59
CA LEU A 375 12.97 -10.44 -10.23
C LEU A 375 13.19 -11.81 -10.87
N ARG A 376 12.78 -12.91 -10.21
CA ARG A 376 12.85 -14.26 -10.79
C ARG A 376 11.98 -14.40 -12.04
N ASN A 377 10.75 -13.88 -12.02
CA ASN A 377 9.91 -13.84 -13.22
C ASN A 377 10.60 -13.09 -14.36
N TRP A 378 11.05 -11.86 -14.11
CA TRP A 378 11.70 -11.01 -15.11
C TRP A 378 13.00 -11.65 -15.64
N GLY A 379 13.84 -12.20 -14.77
CA GLY A 379 15.08 -12.88 -15.16
C GLY A 379 14.86 -14.10 -16.07
N VAL A 380 13.79 -14.87 -15.85
CA VAL A 380 13.41 -15.97 -16.75
C VAL A 380 12.88 -15.44 -18.09
N VAL A 381 12.03 -14.41 -18.09
CA VAL A 381 11.50 -13.78 -19.32
C VAL A 381 12.65 -13.21 -20.18
N SER A 382 13.61 -12.52 -19.55
CA SER A 382 14.78 -11.91 -20.19
C SER A 382 15.89 -12.90 -20.56
N GLY A 383 15.70 -14.22 -20.36
CA GLY A 383 16.70 -15.24 -20.70
C GLY A 383 17.95 -15.25 -19.80
N MET A 384 17.91 -14.56 -18.66
CA MET A 384 19.00 -14.53 -17.68
C MET A 384 18.97 -15.70 -16.69
N LEU A 385 17.83 -16.39 -16.58
CA LEU A 385 17.59 -17.56 -15.72
C LEU A 385 16.87 -18.66 -16.51
N ASP A 386 17.15 -19.93 -16.20
CA ASP A 386 16.52 -21.07 -16.87
C ASP A 386 15.04 -21.24 -16.52
N LEU A 387 14.22 -21.48 -17.55
CA LEU A 387 12.79 -21.80 -17.45
C LEU A 387 12.49 -23.00 -16.54
N PHE A 388 13.39 -23.98 -16.54
CA PHE A 388 13.29 -25.23 -15.76
C PHE A 388 14.31 -25.31 -14.61
N GLY A 389 14.95 -24.18 -14.29
CA GLY A 389 15.95 -24.10 -13.23
C GLY A 389 15.39 -24.37 -11.83
N THR A 390 16.30 -24.72 -10.91
CA THR A 390 16.04 -24.81 -9.47
C THR A 390 15.64 -23.45 -8.88
N GLN A 391 15.51 -23.36 -7.55
CA GLN A 391 15.56 -22.06 -6.87
C GLN A 391 16.88 -21.36 -7.27
N PRO A 392 16.85 -20.17 -7.90
CA PRO A 392 18.07 -19.44 -8.23
C PRO A 392 18.79 -19.04 -6.93
N SER A 393 20.12 -19.00 -6.98
CA SER A 393 20.96 -18.54 -5.88
C SER A 393 20.90 -17.01 -5.72
N GLU A 394 21.28 -16.50 -4.55
CA GLU A 394 21.30 -15.04 -4.34
C GLU A 394 22.27 -14.28 -5.27
N PRO A 395 23.46 -14.80 -5.65
CA PRO A 395 24.29 -14.18 -6.69
C PRO A 395 23.61 -14.10 -8.07
N GLU A 396 22.75 -15.05 -8.44
CA GLU A 396 21.98 -15.00 -9.67
C GLU A 396 20.86 -13.95 -9.58
N ILE A 397 20.14 -13.90 -8.46
CA ILE A 397 19.16 -12.84 -8.17
C ILE A 397 19.82 -11.45 -8.14
N GLU A 398 21.05 -11.33 -7.64
CA GLU A 398 21.84 -10.10 -7.68
C GLU A 398 22.21 -9.70 -9.12
N LYS A 399 22.71 -10.63 -9.95
CA LYS A 399 22.98 -10.38 -11.37
C LYS A 399 21.73 -9.90 -12.11
N VAL A 400 20.60 -10.57 -11.90
CA VAL A 400 19.29 -10.22 -12.49
C VAL A 400 18.81 -8.84 -12.02
N ARG A 401 18.96 -8.52 -10.73
CA ARG A 401 18.60 -7.20 -10.17
C ARG A 401 19.41 -6.07 -10.80
N ASN A 402 20.71 -6.27 -10.99
CA ASN A 402 21.58 -5.26 -11.59
C ASN A 402 21.24 -5.03 -13.08
N ALA A 403 20.93 -6.09 -13.83
CA ALA A 403 20.44 -5.95 -15.21
C ALA A 403 19.06 -5.24 -15.27
N TYR A 404 18.11 -5.63 -14.42
CA TYR A 404 16.79 -4.98 -14.31
C TYR A 404 16.94 -3.47 -14.01
N ASN A 405 17.76 -3.11 -13.02
CA ASN A 405 18.02 -1.72 -12.66
C ASN A 405 18.71 -0.94 -13.79
N ASN A 406 19.65 -1.56 -14.50
CA ASN A 406 20.30 -0.96 -15.66
C ASN A 406 19.29 -0.71 -16.80
N GLN A 407 18.41 -1.66 -17.12
CA GLN A 407 17.40 -1.48 -18.16
C GLN A 407 16.35 -0.43 -17.76
N LEU A 408 15.89 -0.40 -16.50
CA LEU A 408 14.95 0.62 -16.01
C LEU A 408 15.56 2.04 -16.07
N LYS A 409 16.86 2.17 -15.72
CA LYS A 409 17.61 3.43 -15.84
C LYS A 409 17.82 3.82 -17.30
N ALA A 410 18.21 2.88 -18.17
CA ALA A 410 18.40 3.12 -19.60
C ALA A 410 17.08 3.56 -20.26
N LEU A 411 15.95 2.94 -19.91
CA LEU A 411 14.63 3.29 -20.41
C LEU A 411 14.19 4.69 -19.97
N THR A 412 14.45 5.05 -18.70
CA THR A 412 14.21 6.41 -18.18
C THR A 412 15.07 7.45 -18.91
N ASN A 413 16.35 7.13 -19.15
CA ASN A 413 17.25 7.99 -19.91
C ASN A 413 16.81 8.12 -21.37
N ALA A 414 16.45 7.02 -22.04
CA ALA A 414 16.01 7.00 -23.44
C ALA A 414 14.83 7.94 -23.67
N SER A 415 13.82 7.87 -22.81
CA SER A 415 12.68 8.81 -22.83
C SER A 415 13.12 10.27 -22.72
N SER A 416 14.03 10.60 -21.79
CA SER A 416 14.59 11.96 -21.65
C SER A 416 15.44 12.39 -22.85
N LEU A 417 16.11 11.46 -23.51
CA LEU A 417 16.98 11.72 -24.66
C LEU A 417 16.18 11.96 -25.94
N MET A 418 15.13 11.18 -26.19
CA MET A 418 14.17 11.38 -27.29
C MET A 418 13.33 12.67 -27.12
N GLN A 419 13.23 13.20 -25.90
CA GLN A 419 12.62 14.50 -25.61
C GLN A 419 13.59 15.69 -25.76
N THR A 420 14.85 15.47 -26.14
CA THR A 420 15.81 16.57 -26.31
C THR A 420 15.37 17.49 -27.46
N PRO A 421 15.09 18.78 -27.20
CA PRO A 421 14.58 19.68 -28.22
C PRO A 421 15.66 20.01 -29.26
N TRP A 422 15.24 20.16 -30.51
CA TRP A 422 16.11 20.61 -31.59
C TRP A 422 16.38 22.12 -31.46
N PRO A 423 17.64 22.56 -31.45
CA PRO A 423 17.98 23.95 -31.17
C PRO A 423 17.59 24.88 -32.32
N SER A 424 17.10 26.07 -31.98
CA SER A 424 16.81 27.14 -32.94
C SER A 424 18.01 28.08 -33.06
N ARG A 425 18.61 28.15 -34.26
CA ARG A 425 19.73 29.08 -34.52
C ARG A 425 19.33 30.54 -34.26
N LYS A 426 18.08 30.92 -34.53
CA LYS A 426 17.52 32.24 -34.23
C LYS A 426 17.49 32.52 -32.72
N GLU A 427 17.02 31.57 -31.91
CA GLU A 427 16.92 31.78 -30.46
C GLU A 427 18.30 31.87 -29.81
N ILE A 428 19.25 31.02 -30.21
CA ILE A 428 20.64 31.07 -29.73
C ILE A 428 21.29 32.42 -30.09
N ALA A 429 21.18 32.86 -31.35
CA ALA A 429 21.71 34.15 -31.79
C ALA A 429 21.06 35.33 -31.05
N LEU A 430 19.73 35.33 -30.88
CA LEU A 430 19.00 36.35 -30.14
C LEU A 430 19.37 36.39 -28.66
N ASN A 431 19.63 35.23 -28.03
CA ASN A 431 20.07 35.15 -26.65
C ASN A 431 21.51 35.66 -26.47
N CYS A 432 22.42 35.36 -27.41
CA CYS A 432 23.78 35.93 -27.41
C CYS A 432 23.74 37.46 -27.53
N LEU A 433 22.90 38.00 -28.42
CA LEU A 433 22.71 39.45 -28.57
C LEU A 433 22.12 40.12 -27.32
N LYS A 434 21.11 39.51 -26.68
CA LYS A 434 20.56 39.99 -25.40
C LYS A 434 21.60 39.99 -24.27
N ALA A 435 22.48 39.00 -24.23
CA ALA A 435 23.54 38.90 -23.22
C ALA A 435 24.65 39.95 -23.41
N GLU A 436 25.09 40.19 -24.66
CA GLU A 436 26.07 41.24 -24.96
C GLU A 436 25.46 42.64 -24.81
N PHE A 437 24.22 42.86 -25.25
CA PHE A 437 23.58 44.18 -25.30
C PHE A 437 22.36 44.32 -24.35
N PRO A 438 22.53 44.20 -23.02
CA PRO A 438 21.44 44.11 -22.04
C PRO A 438 20.65 45.41 -21.80
N GLY A 439 20.84 46.43 -22.63
CA GLY A 439 20.09 47.70 -22.61
C GLY A 439 19.57 48.13 -24.00
N VAL A 440 19.62 47.24 -25.00
CA VAL A 440 19.05 47.47 -26.33
C VAL A 440 17.69 46.78 -26.42
N ASP A 441 16.70 47.46 -27.00
CA ASP A 441 15.38 46.87 -27.25
C ASP A 441 15.51 45.64 -28.17
N PRO A 442 14.98 44.46 -27.80
CA PRO A 442 15.04 43.26 -28.63
C PRO A 442 14.52 43.42 -30.07
N ALA A 443 13.64 44.38 -30.35
CA ALA A 443 13.17 44.69 -31.70
C ALA A 443 14.31 45.19 -32.62
N VAL A 444 15.29 45.92 -32.07
CA VAL A 444 16.46 46.44 -32.79
C VAL A 444 17.34 45.31 -33.31
N PHE A 445 17.39 44.16 -32.62
CA PHE A 445 18.16 43.01 -33.08
C PHE A 445 17.64 42.43 -34.41
N GLU A 446 16.34 42.55 -34.69
CA GLU A 446 15.72 42.07 -35.94
C GLU A 446 15.59 43.17 -37.01
N ALA A 447 15.89 44.43 -36.67
CA ALA A 447 15.79 45.57 -37.57
C ALA A 447 16.83 45.49 -38.70
N LYS A 448 16.39 45.47 -39.96
CA LYS A 448 17.25 45.35 -41.15
C LYS A 448 17.83 46.72 -41.55
N VAL A 449 18.70 47.25 -40.71
CA VAL A 449 19.24 48.62 -40.83
C VAL A 449 20.76 48.69 -41.07
N LEU A 450 21.48 47.56 -40.93
CA LEU A 450 22.93 47.49 -41.13
C LEU A 450 23.29 47.31 -42.61
N LYS A 451 24.35 47.99 -43.08
CA LYS A 451 25.00 47.77 -44.38
C LYS A 451 26.48 47.41 -44.13
N LEU A 452 27.09 46.62 -45.01
CA LEU A 452 28.52 46.32 -44.92
C LEU A 452 29.34 47.39 -45.68
N LEU A 453 30.34 47.97 -45.03
CA LEU A 453 31.30 48.90 -45.63
C LEU A 453 32.68 48.25 -45.74
N HIS A 454 33.21 48.18 -46.96
CA HIS A 454 34.60 47.79 -47.24
C HIS A 454 35.52 49.02 -47.23
N LYS A 455 36.63 48.93 -46.51
CA LYS A 455 37.66 49.97 -46.39
C LYS A 455 38.98 49.47 -46.96
N ASN A 456 39.21 49.77 -48.23
CA ASN A 456 40.49 49.59 -48.89
C ASN A 456 41.36 50.84 -48.66
N SER A 457 42.65 50.69 -48.39
CA SER A 457 43.60 51.81 -48.31
C SER A 457 43.88 52.46 -49.68
N SER A 458 43.55 51.76 -50.76
CA SER A 458 43.97 52.07 -52.13
C SER A 458 42.81 52.43 -53.06
N GLN A 459 41.56 52.45 -52.57
CA GLN A 459 40.34 52.75 -53.34
C GLN A 459 39.30 53.46 -52.45
N ALA A 460 38.32 54.12 -53.06
CA ALA A 460 37.21 54.74 -52.34
C ALA A 460 36.40 53.69 -51.53
N PRO A 461 35.90 54.01 -50.32
CA PRO A 461 35.17 53.04 -49.50
C PRO A 461 33.87 52.58 -50.18
N PHE A 462 33.66 51.26 -50.26
CA PHE A 462 32.52 50.66 -50.96
C PHE A 462 31.47 50.15 -49.97
N VAL A 463 30.22 50.59 -50.13
CA VAL A 463 29.08 50.11 -49.32
C VAL A 463 28.31 49.08 -50.11
N PHE A 464 28.21 47.85 -49.58
CA PHE A 464 27.31 46.84 -50.12
C PHE A 464 25.85 47.29 -49.88
N PRO A 465 24.98 47.28 -50.89
CA PRO A 465 23.64 47.89 -50.80
C PRO A 465 22.64 47.06 -49.97
N GLU A 466 22.98 45.81 -49.64
CA GLU A 466 22.09 44.91 -48.93
C GLU A 466 21.99 45.25 -47.44
N ARG A 467 20.75 45.26 -46.93
CA ARG A 467 20.46 45.54 -45.53
C ARG A 467 20.32 44.26 -44.71
N ARG A 468 20.95 44.24 -43.54
CA ARG A 468 21.02 43.10 -42.62
C ARG A 468 20.59 43.53 -41.21
N SER A 469 20.15 42.58 -40.40
CA SER A 469 19.90 42.79 -38.96
C SER A 469 21.08 42.29 -38.12
N MET A 470 21.17 42.73 -36.85
CA MET A 470 22.17 42.19 -35.91
C MET A 470 21.97 40.67 -35.73
N LEU A 471 20.71 40.22 -35.77
CA LEU A 471 20.30 38.82 -35.69
C LEU A 471 20.72 38.01 -36.92
N ASP A 472 20.56 38.51 -38.15
CA ASP A 472 21.04 37.83 -39.37
C ASP A 472 22.54 37.50 -39.25
N ILE A 473 23.33 38.53 -38.94
CA ILE A 473 24.79 38.45 -38.81
C ILE A 473 25.18 37.47 -37.70
N ALA A 474 24.50 37.53 -36.54
CA ALA A 474 24.74 36.59 -35.43
C ALA A 474 24.33 35.15 -35.75
N MET A 475 23.29 34.92 -36.57
CA MET A 475 22.91 33.59 -37.04
C MET A 475 23.91 33.01 -38.04
N GLU A 476 24.52 33.85 -38.89
CA GLU A 476 25.56 33.43 -39.82
C GLU A 476 26.88 33.10 -39.10
N GLY A 477 27.29 33.95 -38.16
CA GLY A 477 28.47 33.70 -37.30
C GLY A 477 29.82 33.92 -37.98
N GLU A 478 29.85 34.49 -39.18
CA GLU A 478 31.08 34.91 -39.86
C GLU A 478 31.70 36.12 -39.15
N ARG A 479 32.96 36.01 -38.73
CA ARG A 479 33.66 37.11 -38.06
C ARG A 479 33.98 38.22 -39.06
N LEU A 480 33.79 39.46 -38.61
CA LEU A 480 34.03 40.65 -39.42
C LEU A 480 35.53 40.83 -39.69
N GLU A 481 35.92 40.90 -40.97
CA GLU A 481 37.31 41.12 -41.37
C GLU A 481 37.85 42.51 -40.95
N LYS A 482 39.17 42.65 -40.81
CA LYS A 482 39.82 43.89 -40.33
C LYS A 482 39.65 45.10 -41.26
N ASN A 483 39.41 44.86 -42.54
CA ASN A 483 39.14 45.85 -43.60
C ASN A 483 37.64 46.15 -43.78
N HIS A 484 36.76 45.52 -42.99
CA HIS A 484 35.31 45.67 -43.10
C HIS A 484 34.71 46.28 -41.83
N SER A 485 33.57 46.97 -41.96
CA SER A 485 32.76 47.42 -40.83
C SER A 485 31.29 47.50 -41.18
N TRP A 486 30.41 47.04 -40.30
CA TRP A 486 28.99 47.33 -40.37
C TRP A 486 28.73 48.81 -40.07
N VAL A 487 27.85 49.43 -40.85
CA VAL A 487 27.43 50.83 -40.69
C VAL A 487 25.91 50.92 -40.74
N THR A 488 25.33 51.93 -40.09
CA THR A 488 23.91 52.20 -40.15
C THR A 488 23.62 53.68 -39.90
N ASP A 489 22.45 54.10 -40.38
CA ASP A 489 21.88 55.43 -40.20
C ASP A 489 20.95 55.47 -38.96
N ASP A 490 20.70 54.31 -38.32
CA ASP A 490 19.82 54.12 -37.17
C ASP A 490 20.58 54.24 -35.83
N THR A 491 20.22 55.24 -35.03
CA THR A 491 20.88 55.55 -33.74
C THR A 491 20.51 54.61 -32.59
N SER A 492 19.51 53.73 -32.76
CA SER A 492 19.18 52.70 -31.75
C SER A 492 20.19 51.56 -31.70
N VAL A 493 20.98 51.37 -32.77
CA VAL A 493 21.98 50.31 -32.88
C VAL A 493 23.32 50.79 -32.29
N PRO A 494 23.92 50.06 -31.30
CA PRO A 494 25.21 50.42 -30.72
C PRO A 494 26.38 50.01 -31.64
N ILE A 495 26.44 50.60 -32.84
CA ILE A 495 27.18 50.09 -34.00
C ILE A 495 28.69 49.88 -33.75
N SER A 496 29.35 50.77 -33.00
CA SER A 496 30.77 50.63 -32.65
C SER A 496 31.02 49.40 -31.76
N ARG A 497 30.14 49.15 -30.79
CA ARG A 497 30.22 47.96 -29.92
C ARG A 497 29.81 46.70 -30.66
N PHE A 498 28.84 46.78 -31.57
CA PHE A 498 28.47 45.65 -32.42
C PHE A 498 29.60 45.19 -33.33
N ASN A 499 30.32 46.12 -33.98
CA ASN A 499 31.51 45.77 -34.76
C ASN A 499 32.59 45.09 -33.91
N ALA A 500 32.86 45.60 -32.70
CA ALA A 500 33.81 44.97 -31.77
C ALA A 500 33.37 43.56 -31.33
N TYR A 501 32.08 43.37 -31.04
CA TYR A 501 31.51 42.07 -30.69
C TYR A 501 31.67 41.05 -31.83
N VAL A 502 31.33 41.40 -33.07
CA VAL A 502 31.44 40.51 -34.26
C VAL A 502 32.90 40.17 -34.63
N GLN A 503 33.87 40.97 -34.18
CA GLN A 503 35.31 40.65 -34.30
C GLN A 503 35.85 39.77 -33.15
N SER A 504 35.14 39.72 -32.02
CA SER A 504 35.62 39.09 -30.78
C SER A 504 35.45 37.57 -30.74
N ASP A 505 36.15 36.92 -29.79
CA ASP A 505 35.93 35.52 -29.47
C ASP A 505 34.58 35.24 -28.78
N ASN A 506 33.83 36.27 -28.36
CA ASN A 506 32.46 36.12 -27.84
C ASN A 506 31.41 35.91 -28.95
N PHE A 507 31.76 36.08 -30.22
CA PHE A 507 30.87 35.87 -31.36
C PHE A 507 30.67 34.38 -31.66
N GLN A 508 29.93 33.68 -30.78
CA GLN A 508 29.86 32.22 -30.74
C GLN A 508 28.51 31.62 -31.17
N ALA A 509 27.49 32.41 -31.49
CA ALA A 509 26.13 31.92 -31.73
C ALA A 509 26.03 30.76 -32.75
N ALA A 510 26.69 30.86 -33.91
CA ALA A 510 26.71 29.78 -34.91
C ALA A 510 27.50 28.53 -34.45
N ARG A 511 28.51 28.70 -33.60
CA ARG A 511 29.24 27.58 -32.96
C ARG A 511 28.35 26.88 -31.93
N LEU A 512 27.74 27.65 -31.02
CA LEU A 512 26.84 27.13 -29.99
C LEU A 512 25.70 26.34 -30.62
N PHE A 513 25.04 26.90 -31.66
CA PHE A 513 24.04 26.17 -32.45
C PHE A 513 24.58 24.87 -33.05
N LYS A 514 25.79 24.86 -33.63
CA LYS A 514 26.41 23.67 -34.24
C LYS A 514 26.76 22.59 -33.21
N ASP A 515 27.21 23.00 -32.03
CA ASP A 515 27.58 22.10 -30.94
C ASP A 515 26.33 21.55 -30.22
N GLU A 516 25.30 22.38 -29.98
CA GLU A 516 23.98 21.96 -29.49
C GLU A 516 23.27 21.02 -30.49
N TYR A 517 23.26 21.33 -31.79
CA TYR A 517 22.62 20.50 -32.82
C TYR A 517 23.24 19.09 -32.86
N LYS A 518 24.57 19.00 -32.76
CA LYS A 518 25.28 17.71 -32.67
C LYS A 518 24.93 16.94 -31.39
N ASN A 519 24.73 17.64 -30.28
CA ASN A 519 24.38 17.01 -29.01
C ASN A 519 22.93 16.52 -29.02
N THR A 520 21.98 17.28 -29.57
CA THR A 520 20.60 16.82 -29.79
C THR A 520 20.55 15.64 -30.76
N LEU A 521 21.30 15.68 -31.86
CA LEU A 521 21.36 14.56 -32.82
C LEU A 521 21.82 13.26 -32.16
N ARG A 522 22.87 13.32 -31.33
CA ARG A 522 23.33 12.18 -30.52
C ARG A 522 22.26 11.71 -29.55
N ALA A 523 21.70 12.61 -28.73
CA ALA A 523 20.68 12.26 -27.76
C ALA A 523 19.46 11.59 -28.43
N GLN A 524 18.97 12.14 -29.54
CA GLN A 524 17.88 11.53 -30.32
C GLN A 524 18.27 10.15 -30.85
N ALA A 525 19.47 10.00 -31.43
CA ALA A 525 19.99 8.69 -31.88
C ALA A 525 20.08 7.66 -30.74
N ASP A 526 20.74 8.01 -29.63
CA ASP A 526 20.93 7.15 -28.45
C ASP A 526 19.58 6.75 -27.82
N GLY A 527 18.64 7.70 -27.74
CA GLY A 527 17.29 7.50 -27.20
C GLY A 527 16.44 6.59 -28.09
N HIS A 528 16.40 6.83 -29.41
CA HIS A 528 15.74 5.93 -30.36
C HIS A 528 16.39 4.53 -30.33
N HIS A 529 17.71 4.42 -30.22
CA HIS A 529 18.44 3.15 -30.16
C HIS A 529 18.03 2.30 -28.94
N GLU A 530 18.05 2.89 -27.74
CA GLU A 530 17.58 2.21 -26.53
C GLU A 530 16.08 1.90 -26.55
N MET A 531 15.25 2.71 -27.21
CA MET A 531 13.83 2.41 -27.40
C MET A 531 13.63 1.15 -28.26
N VAL A 532 14.38 0.99 -29.36
CA VAL A 532 14.30 -0.25 -30.17
C VAL A 532 14.71 -1.48 -29.35
N LYS A 533 15.78 -1.38 -28.55
CA LYS A 533 16.19 -2.46 -27.65
C LYS A 533 15.10 -2.82 -26.63
N TYR A 534 14.50 -1.81 -25.99
CA TYR A 534 13.39 -2.02 -25.06
C TYR A 534 12.21 -2.71 -25.74
N LEU A 535 11.71 -2.17 -26.85
CA LEU A 535 10.54 -2.72 -27.56
C LEU A 535 10.78 -4.17 -28.01
N THR A 536 11.98 -4.47 -28.51
CA THR A 536 12.35 -5.85 -28.88
C THR A 536 12.30 -6.79 -27.67
N SER A 537 12.76 -6.35 -26.49
CA SER A 537 12.68 -7.15 -25.26
C SER A 537 11.25 -7.37 -24.74
N THR A 538 10.29 -6.51 -25.11
CA THR A 538 8.87 -6.64 -24.73
C THR A 538 8.03 -7.53 -25.65
N LEU A 539 8.62 -8.07 -26.73
CA LEU A 539 7.95 -8.97 -27.68
C LEU A 539 7.69 -10.38 -27.12
N SER A 540 6.77 -11.11 -27.76
CA SER A 540 6.51 -12.52 -27.45
C SER A 540 7.75 -13.40 -27.64
N LEU A 541 7.81 -14.55 -26.94
CA LEU A 541 8.99 -15.42 -27.02
C LEU A 541 9.26 -15.93 -28.45
N ASP A 542 8.22 -16.19 -29.26
CA ASP A 542 8.41 -16.54 -30.67
C ASP A 542 8.95 -15.35 -31.48
N ASP A 543 8.43 -14.15 -31.25
CA ASP A 543 8.83 -12.94 -31.96
C ASP A 543 10.26 -12.50 -31.64
N ARG A 544 10.65 -12.60 -30.37
CA ARG A 544 12.04 -12.42 -29.94
C ARG A 544 12.95 -13.43 -30.63
N ARG A 545 12.64 -14.73 -30.56
CA ARG A 545 13.39 -15.75 -31.31
C ARG A 545 13.44 -15.48 -32.83
N ASN A 546 12.35 -14.98 -33.43
CA ASN A 546 12.31 -14.63 -34.86
C ASN A 546 13.31 -13.52 -35.20
N LEU A 547 13.41 -12.48 -34.38
CA LEU A 547 14.36 -11.37 -34.60
C LEU A 547 15.79 -11.71 -34.19
N ASP A 548 15.98 -12.36 -33.03
CA ASP A 548 17.28 -12.74 -32.47
C ASP A 548 17.99 -13.85 -33.26
N SER A 549 17.30 -14.62 -34.10
CA SER A 549 17.93 -15.72 -34.85
C SER A 549 17.61 -15.80 -36.35
N GLY A 550 16.43 -15.38 -36.82
CA GLY A 550 16.07 -15.50 -38.24
C GLY A 550 16.75 -14.42 -39.11
N LYS A 551 17.08 -14.76 -40.37
CA LYS A 551 17.76 -13.88 -41.34
C LYS A 551 16.97 -12.57 -41.53
N LEU A 552 17.60 -11.43 -41.25
CA LEU A 552 16.98 -10.10 -41.24
C LEU A 552 17.11 -9.37 -42.58
N GLU A 553 16.01 -8.73 -43.01
CA GLU A 553 15.95 -7.84 -44.16
C GLU A 553 15.08 -6.62 -43.81
N PHE A 554 15.57 -5.41 -44.07
CA PHE A 554 14.98 -4.18 -43.54
C PHE A 554 14.40 -3.32 -44.67
N PHE A 555 13.22 -2.74 -44.45
CA PHE A 555 12.54 -1.90 -45.43
C PHE A 555 12.06 -0.59 -44.81
N HIS A 556 12.31 0.51 -45.53
CA HIS A 556 11.98 1.87 -45.09
C HIS A 556 11.10 2.57 -46.14
N THR A 557 10.17 3.41 -45.67
CA THR A 557 9.13 4.03 -46.50
C THR A 557 9.15 5.55 -46.36
N ASN A 558 9.18 6.26 -47.49
CA ASN A 558 9.00 7.71 -47.55
C ASN A 558 7.82 8.07 -48.45
N ASP A 559 7.05 9.09 -48.07
CA ASP A 559 5.95 9.61 -48.89
C ASP A 559 6.45 10.78 -49.73
N TYR A 560 6.18 10.73 -51.03
CA TYR A 560 6.54 11.78 -51.99
C TYR A 560 5.30 12.36 -52.65
N LYS A 561 5.31 13.66 -52.95
CA LYS A 561 4.28 14.33 -53.72
C LYS A 561 4.63 14.31 -55.22
N VAL A 562 3.66 13.93 -56.03
CA VAL A 562 3.63 14.12 -57.48
C VAL A 562 3.12 15.54 -57.73
N ASP A 563 3.86 16.34 -58.51
CA ASP A 563 3.40 17.68 -58.88
C ASP A 563 2.39 17.66 -60.05
N MET A 564 1.70 18.77 -60.24
CA MET A 564 0.60 18.93 -61.21
C MET A 564 1.05 18.87 -62.68
N ASP A 565 2.35 19.00 -62.93
CA ASP A 565 2.98 18.86 -64.26
C ASP A 565 3.29 17.39 -64.65
N PHE A 566 3.15 16.45 -63.70
CA PHE A 566 3.50 15.02 -63.82
C PHE A 566 4.92 14.72 -64.36
N THR A 567 5.81 15.71 -64.37
CA THR A 567 7.14 15.66 -65.00
C THR A 567 8.26 16.15 -64.08
N SER A 568 7.94 16.99 -63.09
CA SER A 568 8.86 17.36 -62.01
C SER A 568 9.25 16.15 -61.15
N PRO A 569 10.48 16.12 -60.60
CA PRO A 569 10.90 15.09 -59.66
C PRO A 569 10.00 14.99 -58.43
N LEU A 570 9.80 13.76 -57.95
CA LEU A 570 9.03 13.46 -56.73
C LEU A 570 9.56 14.21 -55.49
N ALA A 571 8.84 15.23 -55.05
CA ALA A 571 9.20 16.04 -53.88
C ALA A 571 8.90 15.28 -52.57
N LEU A 572 9.77 15.36 -51.56
CA LEU A 572 9.55 14.68 -50.28
C LEU A 572 8.39 15.34 -49.50
N ALA A 573 7.32 14.56 -49.28
CA ALA A 573 6.08 15.01 -48.64
C ALA A 573 5.96 14.58 -47.17
N LYS A 574 6.54 13.41 -46.82
CA LYS A 574 6.77 12.98 -45.43
C LYS A 574 7.96 12.03 -45.38
N ARG A 575 8.91 12.31 -44.48
CA ARG A 575 10.00 11.37 -44.19
C ARG A 575 9.50 10.27 -43.26
N GLY A 576 9.90 9.03 -43.51
CA GLY A 576 9.57 7.89 -42.66
C GLY A 576 10.27 7.96 -41.30
N ASN A 577 9.50 7.82 -40.21
CA ASN A 577 10.00 7.61 -38.85
C ASN A 577 9.92 6.13 -38.42
N THR A 578 9.78 5.20 -39.39
CA THR A 578 9.39 3.80 -39.16
C THR A 578 10.17 2.82 -40.03
N LEU A 579 10.23 1.58 -39.59
CA LEU A 579 11.00 0.50 -40.23
C LEU A 579 10.16 -0.78 -40.27
N HIS A 580 10.16 -1.48 -41.40
CA HIS A 580 9.68 -2.86 -41.45
C HIS A 580 10.87 -3.81 -41.38
N VAL A 581 10.78 -4.81 -40.51
CA VAL A 581 11.79 -5.86 -40.37
C VAL A 581 11.18 -7.18 -40.85
N LYS A 582 11.63 -7.67 -42.00
CA LYS A 582 11.40 -9.06 -42.41
C LYS A 582 12.44 -9.91 -41.69
N THR A 583 12.01 -11.06 -41.19
CA THR A 583 12.91 -12.12 -40.71
C THR A 583 12.49 -13.45 -41.33
N THR A 584 13.46 -14.34 -41.57
CA THR A 584 13.23 -15.71 -42.04
C THR A 584 13.94 -16.68 -41.12
N ARG A 585 13.19 -17.50 -40.37
CA ARG A 585 13.74 -18.46 -39.39
C ARG A 585 13.23 -19.87 -39.71
N ALA A 586 14.12 -20.82 -40.00
CA ALA A 586 13.81 -22.17 -40.46
C ALA A 586 12.83 -22.21 -41.65
N GLY A 587 12.92 -21.21 -42.54
CA GLY A 587 12.01 -21.01 -43.69
C GLY A 587 10.73 -20.23 -43.37
N GLU A 588 10.33 -20.06 -42.11
CA GLU A 588 9.19 -19.23 -41.72
C GLU A 588 9.53 -17.74 -41.85
N VAL A 589 8.98 -17.09 -42.88
CA VAL A 589 9.08 -15.64 -43.09
C VAL A 589 8.09 -14.94 -42.16
N ASN A 590 8.54 -14.01 -41.32
CA ASN A 590 7.70 -13.14 -40.51
C ASN A 590 8.04 -11.66 -40.78
N ILE A 591 7.02 -10.79 -40.75
CA ILE A 591 7.17 -9.34 -40.96
C ILE A 591 6.81 -8.61 -39.67
N TYR A 592 7.63 -7.64 -39.29
CA TYR A 592 7.41 -6.74 -38.17
C TYR A 592 7.42 -5.28 -38.61
N TYR A 593 6.72 -4.42 -37.87
CA TYR A 593 6.66 -2.97 -38.06
C TYR A 593 7.09 -2.27 -36.77
N LEU A 594 8.04 -1.34 -36.87
CA LEU A 594 8.69 -0.65 -35.76
C LEU A 594 8.47 0.86 -35.86
N ASP A 595 7.89 1.44 -34.81
CA ASP A 595 7.63 2.87 -34.66
C ASP A 595 7.92 3.34 -33.21
N THR A 596 9.16 3.79 -32.99
CA THR A 596 9.61 4.20 -31.64
C THR A 596 8.91 5.46 -31.09
N SER A 597 8.30 6.32 -31.92
CA SER A 597 7.57 7.49 -31.39
C SER A 597 6.15 7.16 -30.92
N LYS A 598 5.66 5.95 -31.23
CA LYS A 598 4.46 5.35 -30.63
C LYS A 598 4.76 4.28 -29.58
N GLY A 599 6.00 3.81 -29.48
CA GLY A 599 6.36 2.70 -28.60
C GLY A 599 5.85 1.35 -29.10
N THR A 600 5.80 1.13 -30.42
CA THR A 600 5.31 -0.13 -30.99
C THR A 600 6.35 -0.86 -31.82
N PHE A 601 6.42 -2.18 -31.62
CA PHE A 601 7.09 -3.13 -32.50
C PHE A 601 6.15 -4.32 -32.64
N GLU A 602 5.54 -4.51 -33.81
CA GLU A 602 4.36 -5.37 -33.98
C GLU A 602 4.47 -6.33 -35.17
N LYS A 603 3.89 -7.53 -35.05
CA LYS A 603 3.93 -8.60 -36.07
C LYS A 603 2.98 -8.33 -37.25
N ALA A 604 3.44 -7.53 -38.22
CA ALA A 604 2.72 -7.14 -39.43
C ALA A 604 2.61 -8.26 -40.51
N ASN A 605 2.34 -9.51 -40.11
CA ASN A 605 2.30 -10.67 -41.01
C ASN A 605 1.23 -10.61 -42.13
N HIS A 606 0.23 -9.74 -42.00
CA HIS A 606 -0.70 -9.42 -43.10
C HIS A 606 0.00 -8.79 -44.33
N LEU A 607 1.26 -8.36 -44.19
CA LEU A 607 2.11 -7.83 -45.25
C LEU A 607 3.11 -8.86 -45.82
N LYS A 608 3.09 -10.15 -45.41
CA LYS A 608 4.04 -11.19 -45.91
C LYS A 608 4.15 -11.16 -47.44
N SER A 609 3.01 -11.12 -48.16
CA SER A 609 2.97 -11.08 -49.63
C SER A 609 3.64 -9.85 -50.27
N LYS A 610 3.62 -8.70 -49.59
CA LYS A 610 4.30 -7.46 -50.04
C LYS A 610 5.83 -7.61 -49.94
N PHE A 611 6.32 -8.25 -48.88
CA PHE A 611 7.74 -8.35 -48.54
C PHE A 611 8.40 -9.69 -48.90
N THR A 612 7.73 -10.55 -49.67
CA THR A 612 8.41 -11.61 -50.45
C THR A 612 9.14 -11.00 -51.65
N GLU A 613 10.19 -11.63 -52.15
CA GLU A 613 10.82 -11.29 -53.43
C GLU A 613 9.85 -11.51 -54.63
N PRO A 614 10.13 -10.94 -55.83
CA PRO A 614 11.12 -9.91 -56.10
C PRO A 614 10.68 -8.54 -55.55
N TYR A 615 11.65 -7.69 -55.20
CA TYR A 615 11.44 -6.36 -54.60
C TYR A 615 11.26 -5.26 -55.66
N SER A 616 10.22 -5.37 -56.50
CA SER A 616 9.88 -4.35 -57.49
C SER A 616 9.17 -3.14 -56.88
N GLY A 617 9.32 -1.97 -57.52
CA GLY A 617 8.58 -0.76 -57.13
C GLY A 617 7.06 -0.92 -57.22
N GLU A 618 6.57 -1.70 -58.20
CA GLU A 618 5.14 -2.02 -58.35
C GLU A 618 4.56 -2.80 -57.16
N LYS A 619 5.39 -3.63 -56.51
CA LYS A 619 5.02 -4.43 -55.34
C LYS A 619 5.19 -3.65 -54.03
N LEU A 620 6.17 -2.75 -53.99
CA LEU A 620 6.60 -2.07 -52.76
C LEU A 620 6.01 -0.66 -52.58
N ASP A 621 5.82 0.11 -53.65
CA ASP A 621 5.27 1.45 -53.58
C ASP A 621 3.73 1.41 -53.50
N LYS A 622 3.12 2.40 -52.83
CA LYS A 622 1.67 2.65 -52.87
C LYS A 622 1.41 4.06 -53.36
N ARG A 623 0.35 4.27 -54.16
CA ARG A 623 -0.09 5.61 -54.57
C ARG A 623 -1.48 5.90 -54.02
N ASN A 624 -1.66 7.10 -53.46
CA ASN A 624 -2.95 7.65 -53.07
C ASN A 624 -3.04 9.10 -53.58
N ALA A 625 -3.93 9.36 -54.55
CA ALA A 625 -4.02 10.63 -55.28
C ALA A 625 -2.66 11.14 -55.81
N ASN A 626 -2.16 12.25 -55.25
CA ASN A 626 -0.86 12.85 -55.59
C ASN A 626 0.27 12.46 -54.62
N ILE A 627 0.06 11.50 -53.70
CA ILE A 627 1.10 10.97 -52.81
C ILE A 627 1.52 9.56 -53.27
N VAL A 628 2.83 9.31 -53.29
CA VAL A 628 3.48 8.02 -53.54
C VAL A 628 4.30 7.62 -52.31
N SER A 629 3.80 6.66 -51.54
CA SER A 629 4.48 6.01 -50.43
C SER A 629 5.47 4.98 -50.96
N ARG A 630 6.71 5.40 -51.19
CA ARG A 630 7.76 4.57 -51.79
C ARG A 630 8.50 3.76 -50.73
N THR A 631 8.48 2.44 -50.85
CA THR A 631 9.12 1.51 -49.91
C THR A 631 10.36 0.90 -50.56
N LYS A 632 11.52 0.96 -49.89
CA LYS A 632 12.76 0.36 -50.39
C LYS A 632 13.34 -0.64 -49.40
N LEU A 633 13.98 -1.68 -49.90
CA LEU A 633 14.97 -2.44 -49.13
C LEU A 633 16.10 -1.48 -48.74
N PHE A 634 16.41 -1.40 -47.45
CA PHE A 634 17.58 -0.69 -46.95
C PHE A 634 18.81 -1.55 -47.30
N ALA A 635 19.77 -1.00 -48.03
CA ALA A 635 20.67 -1.84 -48.83
C ALA A 635 21.73 -2.57 -47.99
N PRO A 636 21.94 -3.88 -48.18
CA PRO A 636 23.17 -4.57 -47.76
C PRO A 636 24.38 -4.10 -48.61
N PRO A 637 25.63 -4.38 -48.20
CA PRO A 637 26.03 -5.19 -47.06
C PRO A 637 25.88 -4.47 -45.72
N TYR A 638 25.18 -5.12 -44.79
CA TYR A 638 25.34 -4.85 -43.37
C TYR A 638 26.74 -5.31 -42.95
N ALA A 639 27.35 -4.66 -41.95
CA ALA A 639 28.66 -5.07 -41.47
C ALA A 639 28.56 -6.39 -40.69
N GLY A 640 29.37 -7.38 -41.03
CA GLY A 640 29.37 -8.70 -40.39
C GLY A 640 28.12 -9.54 -40.70
N THR A 641 27.97 -10.65 -39.97
CA THR A 641 26.91 -11.66 -40.17
C THR A 641 25.65 -11.40 -39.32
N HIS A 642 25.50 -10.20 -38.75
CA HIS A 642 24.37 -9.87 -37.86
C HIS A 642 22.99 -9.90 -38.54
N ALA A 643 22.95 -9.94 -39.87
CA ALA A 643 21.73 -10.15 -40.65
C ALA A 643 21.47 -11.62 -41.04
N ASP A 644 22.45 -12.52 -40.93
CA ASP A 644 22.32 -13.93 -41.33
C ASP A 644 21.61 -14.77 -40.28
N GLU A 645 21.04 -15.92 -40.67
CA GLU A 645 20.35 -16.82 -39.73
C GLU A 645 21.31 -17.51 -38.76
N ILE A 646 21.07 -17.37 -37.45
CA ILE A 646 21.85 -18.00 -36.39
C ILE A 646 21.39 -19.45 -36.20
N LYS A 647 22.29 -20.40 -36.43
CA LYS A 647 22.06 -21.82 -36.18
C LYS A 647 22.23 -22.12 -34.69
N ASN A 648 21.31 -22.92 -34.14
CA ASN A 648 21.26 -23.32 -32.72
C ASN A 648 21.24 -22.13 -31.72
N PRO A 649 20.26 -21.20 -31.83
CA PRO A 649 20.10 -20.11 -30.86
C PRO A 649 19.67 -20.63 -29.47
N PRO A 650 19.87 -19.85 -28.39
CA PRO A 650 19.40 -20.20 -27.06
C PRO A 650 17.87 -20.30 -27.01
N ALA A 651 17.35 -21.15 -26.11
CA ALA A 651 15.91 -21.38 -25.97
C ALA A 651 15.13 -20.11 -25.54
N ILE A 652 15.78 -19.21 -24.79
CA ILE A 652 15.30 -17.87 -24.47
C ILE A 652 16.43 -16.90 -24.84
N PRO A 653 16.21 -15.92 -25.73
CA PRO A 653 17.20 -14.89 -26.00
C PRO A 653 17.15 -13.75 -24.97
N ASP A 654 18.33 -13.24 -24.57
CA ASP A 654 18.46 -11.92 -23.95
C ASP A 654 18.40 -10.85 -25.04
N SER A 655 17.18 -10.60 -25.51
CA SER A 655 16.90 -9.68 -26.61
C SER A 655 17.23 -8.23 -26.29
N TYR A 656 17.44 -7.86 -25.02
CA TYR A 656 17.78 -6.48 -24.64
C TYR A 656 19.29 -6.21 -24.77
N THR A 657 20.15 -7.16 -24.38
CA THR A 657 21.61 -7.01 -24.54
C THR A 657 22.15 -7.61 -25.84
N SER A 658 21.33 -8.33 -26.61
CA SER A 658 21.67 -8.93 -27.90
C SER A 658 22.31 -7.93 -28.88
N ASP A 659 23.53 -8.24 -29.36
CA ASP A 659 24.21 -7.51 -30.45
C ASP A 659 23.32 -7.38 -31.69
N ARG A 660 22.47 -8.39 -31.94
CA ARG A 660 21.55 -8.41 -33.08
C ARG A 660 20.41 -7.39 -32.90
N THR A 661 19.91 -7.22 -31.68
CA THR A 661 18.97 -6.14 -31.37
C THR A 661 19.64 -4.77 -31.45
N SER A 662 20.88 -4.64 -31.00
CA SER A 662 21.66 -3.40 -31.19
C SER A 662 21.82 -3.09 -32.69
N PHE A 663 22.05 -4.11 -33.52
CA PHE A 663 22.11 -3.97 -34.98
C PHE A 663 20.75 -3.56 -35.60
N ILE A 664 19.62 -4.11 -35.15
CA ILE A 664 18.26 -3.64 -35.54
C ILE A 664 18.08 -2.16 -35.18
N ALA A 665 18.50 -1.76 -33.98
CA ALA A 665 18.43 -0.38 -33.50
C ALA A 665 19.32 0.58 -34.32
N ASP A 666 20.52 0.14 -34.67
CA ASP A 666 21.46 0.82 -35.57
C ASP A 666 20.85 1.08 -36.96
N VAL A 667 20.20 0.07 -37.55
CA VAL A 667 19.50 0.21 -38.84
C VAL A 667 18.30 1.13 -38.72
N PHE A 668 17.55 1.09 -37.61
CA PHE A 668 16.46 2.03 -37.35
C PHE A 668 16.96 3.48 -37.33
N VAL A 669 17.95 3.80 -36.50
CA VAL A 669 18.53 5.16 -36.38
C VAL A 669 19.09 5.64 -37.72
N LYS A 670 19.80 4.78 -38.46
CA LYS A 670 20.29 5.10 -39.81
C LYS A 670 19.15 5.36 -40.80
N SER A 671 18.00 4.70 -40.67
CA SER A 671 16.85 4.93 -41.54
C SER A 671 16.12 6.26 -41.27
N LEU A 672 16.25 6.85 -40.08
CA LEU A 672 15.77 8.21 -39.79
C LEU A 672 16.58 9.31 -40.51
N ALA A 673 17.85 9.03 -40.82
CA ALA A 673 18.82 9.95 -41.45
C ALA A 673 18.88 11.32 -40.75
N LEU A 674 19.09 11.32 -39.42
CA LEU A 674 19.09 12.51 -38.54
C LEU A 674 20.20 13.54 -38.84
N ASP A 675 21.24 13.11 -39.54
CA ASP A 675 22.42 13.87 -39.96
C ASP A 675 22.26 14.57 -41.32
N ASN A 676 21.17 14.30 -42.03
CA ASN A 676 20.89 14.80 -43.38
C ASN A 676 20.79 16.35 -43.44
N GLU A 677 21.31 16.94 -44.52
CA GLU A 677 21.38 18.40 -44.67
C GLU A 677 20.01 19.12 -44.63
N ASP A 678 18.92 18.48 -45.03
CA ASP A 678 17.56 19.05 -44.96
C ASP A 678 17.18 19.41 -43.52
N LEU A 679 17.51 18.53 -42.57
CA LEU A 679 17.23 18.68 -41.14
C LEU A 679 18.05 19.82 -40.54
N LEU A 680 19.35 19.84 -40.87
CA LEU A 680 20.27 20.91 -40.47
C LEU A 680 19.85 22.26 -41.06
N ASN A 681 19.37 22.29 -42.31
CA ASN A 681 18.89 23.50 -42.96
C ASN A 681 17.55 23.98 -42.40
N HIS A 682 16.67 23.09 -41.94
CA HIS A 682 15.47 23.46 -41.21
C HIS A 682 15.80 24.08 -39.85
N ALA A 683 16.67 23.44 -39.04
CA ALA A 683 17.08 23.95 -37.72
C ALA A 683 17.89 25.26 -37.78
N LYS A 684 18.61 25.51 -38.89
CA LYS A 684 19.24 26.81 -39.18
C LYS A 684 18.22 27.94 -39.36
N GLY A 685 17.02 27.66 -39.86
CA GLY A 685 16.08 28.70 -40.31
C GLY A 685 16.64 29.57 -41.45
N VAL A 686 15.84 30.55 -41.89
CA VAL A 686 16.18 31.46 -43.00
C VAL A 686 16.68 32.83 -42.51
N THR A 687 17.72 33.33 -43.18
CA THR A 687 18.32 34.66 -43.02
C THR A 687 17.85 35.60 -44.15
N SER A 688 18.18 36.89 -44.04
CA SER A 688 17.99 37.88 -45.10
C SER A 688 18.73 37.58 -46.43
N PHE A 689 19.70 36.67 -46.45
CA PHE A 689 20.45 36.31 -47.65
C PHE A 689 20.03 34.96 -48.28
N ASP A 690 19.15 34.19 -47.63
CA ASP A 690 18.62 32.89 -48.09
C ASP A 690 17.58 33.03 -49.22
N LYS A 691 17.89 33.82 -50.26
CA LYS A 691 17.05 33.99 -51.45
C LYS A 691 16.81 32.62 -52.11
N ASN A 692 15.53 32.28 -52.31
CA ASN A 692 15.00 30.99 -52.80
C ASN A 692 14.95 29.82 -51.81
N ARG A 693 15.24 29.99 -50.51
CA ARG A 693 15.18 28.88 -49.53
C ARG A 693 13.78 28.77 -48.88
N SER A 694 12.96 27.83 -49.34
CA SER A 694 11.72 27.46 -48.65
C SER A 694 11.98 26.45 -47.52
N LEU A 695 11.43 26.71 -46.34
CA LEU A 695 11.42 25.74 -45.25
C LEU A 695 10.30 24.72 -45.53
N ASN A 696 10.65 23.51 -45.97
CA ASN A 696 9.66 22.46 -46.21
C ASN A 696 9.01 22.02 -44.88
N ALA A 697 7.70 22.25 -44.76
CA ALA A 697 6.92 21.92 -43.57
C ALA A 697 6.96 20.42 -43.21
N ALA A 698 7.16 19.54 -44.19
CA ALA A 698 7.34 18.10 -43.97
C ALA A 698 8.54 17.75 -43.08
N ILE A 699 9.57 18.62 -43.05
CA ILE A 699 10.77 18.44 -42.22
C ILE A 699 10.47 18.84 -40.76
N GLY A 700 9.73 19.92 -40.56
CA GLY A 700 9.27 20.35 -39.23
C GLY A 700 8.32 19.32 -38.61
N GLU A 701 7.35 18.82 -39.40
CA GLU A 701 6.50 17.72 -38.97
C GLU A 701 7.28 16.42 -38.74
N PHE A 702 8.33 16.10 -39.52
CA PHE A 702 9.18 14.94 -39.21
C PHE A 702 9.80 15.03 -37.82
N PHE A 703 10.42 16.17 -37.44
CA PHE A 703 10.94 16.37 -36.08
C PHE A 703 9.86 16.23 -35.01
N LEU A 704 8.67 16.80 -35.24
CA LEU A 704 7.55 16.69 -34.31
C LEU A 704 7.02 15.25 -34.17
N ASN A 705 7.10 14.43 -35.22
CA ASN A 705 6.66 13.03 -35.21
C ASN A 705 7.76 12.04 -34.75
N LEU A 706 8.98 12.50 -34.45
CA LEU A 706 9.99 11.71 -33.74
C LEU A 706 9.82 11.74 -32.22
N ILE A 707 9.37 12.88 -31.68
CA ILE A 707 9.30 13.15 -30.24
C ILE A 707 8.15 12.33 -29.59
N PRO A 708 8.45 11.39 -28.68
CA PRO A 708 7.45 10.78 -27.80
C PRO A 708 6.76 11.85 -26.95
N LEU A 709 5.55 11.58 -26.46
CA LEU A 709 4.81 12.48 -25.58
C LEU A 709 4.44 13.85 -26.21
N ARG A 710 4.45 14.00 -27.55
CA ARG A 710 4.11 15.27 -28.22
C ARG A 710 2.77 15.84 -27.77
N SER A 711 1.75 15.00 -27.59
CA SER A 711 0.43 15.38 -27.05
C SER A 711 0.55 15.94 -25.63
N ALA A 712 1.19 15.21 -24.72
CA ALA A 712 1.43 15.63 -23.34
C ALA A 712 2.16 16.98 -23.29
N ILE A 713 3.29 17.09 -24.00
CA ILE A 713 4.14 18.30 -24.07
C ILE A 713 3.32 19.50 -24.57
N VAL A 714 2.55 19.34 -25.65
CA VAL A 714 1.68 20.41 -26.19
C VAL A 714 0.56 20.79 -25.20
N ASN A 715 -0.06 19.81 -24.53
CA ASN A 715 -1.11 20.08 -23.55
C ASN A 715 -0.56 20.81 -22.31
N PHE A 716 0.61 20.42 -21.79
CA PHE A 716 1.30 21.14 -20.72
C PHE A 716 1.74 22.55 -21.14
N GLN A 717 2.26 22.75 -22.36
CA GLN A 717 2.56 24.09 -22.90
C GLN A 717 1.30 24.96 -22.98
N ASN A 718 0.17 24.38 -23.40
CA ASN A 718 -1.15 25.01 -23.40
C ASN A 718 -1.81 25.11 -22.01
N HIS A 719 -1.05 24.88 -20.93
CA HIS A 719 -1.47 24.95 -19.52
C HIS A 719 -2.61 23.96 -19.16
N LYS A 720 -2.90 22.98 -20.02
CA LYS A 720 -3.84 21.89 -19.78
C LYS A 720 -3.21 20.78 -18.94
N ILE A 721 -2.95 21.05 -17.67
CA ILE A 721 -2.24 20.13 -16.76
C ILE A 721 -2.94 18.75 -16.67
N GLY A 722 -4.27 18.71 -16.67
CA GLY A 722 -5.03 17.46 -16.63
C GLY A 722 -4.88 16.60 -17.88
N GLU A 723 -5.05 17.19 -19.08
CA GLU A 723 -4.86 16.47 -20.35
C GLU A 723 -3.39 16.06 -20.53
N GLY A 724 -2.43 16.92 -20.16
CA GLY A 724 -1.00 16.60 -20.24
C GLY A 724 -0.58 15.45 -19.32
N LEU A 725 -1.12 15.38 -18.10
CA LEU A 725 -0.90 14.24 -17.19
C LEU A 725 -1.57 12.95 -17.69
N PHE A 726 -2.71 13.06 -18.35
CA PHE A 726 -3.43 11.92 -18.92
C PHE A 726 -2.71 11.35 -20.16
N ASP A 727 -2.21 12.20 -21.04
CA ASP A 727 -1.36 11.79 -22.18
C ASP A 727 -0.09 11.11 -21.67
N LEU A 728 0.66 11.76 -20.77
CA LEU A 728 1.89 11.24 -20.15
C LEU A 728 1.69 9.88 -19.45
N PHE A 729 0.48 9.59 -18.98
CA PHE A 729 0.10 8.35 -18.33
C PHE A 729 -0.16 7.20 -19.32
N PHE A 730 -0.68 7.48 -20.51
CA PHE A 730 -0.94 6.48 -21.56
C PHE A 730 0.21 6.32 -22.58
N ASP A 731 1.19 7.22 -22.54
CA ASP A 731 2.26 7.34 -23.52
C ASP A 731 3.21 6.12 -23.62
N VAL A 732 3.86 6.02 -24.80
CA VAL A 732 4.97 5.18 -25.30
C VAL A 732 5.66 4.17 -24.36
N VAL A 733 5.88 4.50 -23.09
CA VAL A 733 6.68 3.71 -22.13
C VAL A 733 5.87 3.24 -20.91
N GLY A 734 4.72 3.84 -20.61
CA GLY A 734 3.94 3.59 -19.40
C GLY A 734 4.60 4.05 -18.08
N LEU A 735 5.79 4.64 -18.09
CA LEU A 735 6.49 5.09 -16.88
C LEU A 735 5.85 6.37 -16.29
N VAL A 736 4.96 6.21 -15.31
CA VAL A 736 4.31 7.35 -14.63
C VAL A 736 5.31 8.07 -13.71
N THR A 737 5.89 9.18 -14.15
CA THR A 737 6.84 9.99 -13.36
C THR A 737 6.15 11.00 -12.44
N LEU A 738 5.53 10.49 -11.38
CA LEU A 738 4.90 11.33 -10.35
C LEU A 738 5.98 12.10 -9.57
N GLY A 739 5.96 13.43 -9.68
CA GLY A 739 6.90 14.32 -9.01
C GLY A 739 6.39 14.78 -7.64
N ALA A 740 6.23 13.88 -6.68
CA ALA A 740 5.48 14.14 -5.44
C ALA A 740 6.32 14.14 -4.13
N GLY A 741 7.65 14.38 -4.20
CA GLY A 741 8.55 14.20 -3.04
C GLY A 741 9.11 15.44 -2.32
N LYS A 742 9.37 16.58 -2.99
CA LYS A 742 10.15 17.71 -2.39
C LYS A 742 9.71 19.14 -2.76
N ALA A 743 8.42 19.36 -3.05
CA ALA A 743 7.90 20.72 -3.31
C ALA A 743 8.18 21.72 -2.15
N ALA A 744 8.23 21.25 -0.90
CA ALA A 744 8.44 22.08 0.29
C ALA A 744 9.85 22.72 0.44
N GLN A 745 10.82 22.39 -0.42
CA GLN A 745 12.17 23.00 -0.38
C GLN A 745 12.46 23.98 -1.53
N ALA A 746 11.54 24.15 -2.50
CA ALA A 746 11.68 25.15 -3.56
C ALA A 746 11.60 26.61 -3.02
N THR A 747 10.89 26.82 -1.90
CA THR A 747 10.61 28.14 -1.32
C THR A 747 11.81 28.81 -0.63
N LYS A 748 12.95 28.11 -0.46
CA LYS A 748 14.15 28.63 0.24
C LYS A 748 15.27 29.13 -0.68
N ILE A 749 15.03 29.30 -1.98
CA ILE A 749 15.94 30.01 -2.91
C ILE A 749 15.21 31.21 -3.55
N LEU A 750 14.57 32.04 -2.72
CA LEU A 750 13.84 33.23 -3.15
C LEU A 750 13.88 34.37 -2.10
N GLY A 751 14.96 34.46 -1.32
CA GLY A 751 15.06 35.34 -0.15
C GLY A 751 16.46 35.82 0.21
N THR A 752 17.16 36.47 -0.73
CA THR A 752 18.17 37.55 -0.55
C THR A 752 18.90 37.80 -1.88
N GLY A 753 19.23 39.07 -2.19
CA GLY A 753 20.10 39.43 -3.32
C GLY A 753 19.37 39.92 -4.59
N LEU A 754 19.53 41.20 -4.89
CA LEU A 754 18.95 41.87 -6.05
C LEU A 754 19.80 41.65 -7.31
N HIS A 755 19.26 40.97 -8.34
CA HIS A 755 19.54 41.18 -9.77
C HIS A 755 18.57 40.33 -10.60
N ALA A 756 17.42 40.90 -10.98
CA ALA A 756 16.30 40.14 -11.55
C ALA A 756 15.81 40.69 -12.90
N ALA A 757 16.33 40.11 -13.98
CA ALA A 757 15.76 40.16 -15.33
C ALA A 757 15.99 38.80 -16.05
N THR A 758 15.24 38.54 -17.11
CA THR A 758 15.44 37.44 -18.09
C THR A 758 15.44 35.97 -17.63
N LYS A 759 14.94 35.60 -16.42
CA LYS A 759 14.51 34.21 -16.15
C LYS A 759 13.11 33.91 -16.72
N ALA A 760 12.95 34.06 -18.04
CA ALA A 760 11.64 34.01 -18.72
C ALA A 760 11.67 33.36 -20.13
N VAL A 761 12.17 32.12 -20.22
CA VAL A 761 11.80 31.19 -21.30
C VAL A 761 11.35 29.87 -20.65
N LYS A 762 10.10 29.47 -20.87
CA LYS A 762 9.50 28.27 -20.25
C LYS A 762 9.89 26.99 -21.00
N THR A 763 11.14 26.55 -20.91
CA THR A 763 11.46 25.14 -21.18
C THR A 763 10.96 24.31 -20.00
N VAL A 764 9.78 23.71 -20.14
CA VAL A 764 9.27 22.73 -19.16
C VAL A 764 10.16 21.49 -19.26
N LYS A 765 11.13 21.36 -18.36
CA LYS A 765 11.90 20.12 -18.20
C LYS A 765 10.96 19.08 -17.59
N PHE A 766 10.52 18.11 -18.41
CA PHE A 766 9.71 17.01 -17.90
C PHE A 766 10.51 16.12 -16.94
N ILE A 767 9.80 15.58 -15.96
CA ILE A 767 10.39 14.99 -14.76
C ILE A 767 10.87 13.58 -15.09
N GLY A 768 12.18 13.36 -14.93
CA GLY A 768 12.82 12.04 -15.01
C GLY A 768 13.68 11.80 -13.77
N VAL A 769 13.82 10.52 -13.39
CA VAL A 769 14.67 10.05 -12.27
C VAL A 769 14.25 10.58 -10.88
N ALA A 770 12.97 10.42 -10.52
CA ALA A 770 12.50 10.50 -9.13
C ALA A 770 11.95 9.13 -8.65
N ALA A 771 10.85 8.66 -9.24
CA ALA A 771 10.19 7.40 -8.89
C ALA A 771 11.06 6.11 -9.04
N VAL A 772 12.20 6.20 -9.74
CA VAL A 772 13.14 5.08 -9.96
C VAL A 772 13.83 4.65 -8.66
N GLU A 773 14.13 5.57 -7.74
CA GLU A 773 14.77 5.22 -6.46
C GLU A 773 13.76 4.57 -5.50
N ALA A 774 12.56 5.13 -5.41
CA ALA A 774 11.48 4.66 -4.54
C ALA A 774 11.04 3.21 -4.83
N LEU A 775 11.05 2.81 -6.11
CA LEU A 775 10.64 1.47 -6.55
C LEU A 775 11.84 0.55 -6.87
N ASN A 776 13.04 0.93 -6.45
CA ASN A 776 14.25 0.14 -6.68
C ASN A 776 14.33 -1.07 -5.72
N PRO A 777 14.60 -2.30 -6.20
CA PRO A 777 14.79 -3.50 -5.37
C PRO A 777 16.03 -3.52 -4.45
N LEU A 778 16.66 -2.38 -4.12
CA LEU A 778 18.02 -2.33 -3.55
C LEU A 778 18.15 -2.59 -2.03
N SER A 779 17.07 -2.61 -1.24
CA SER A 779 17.17 -2.32 0.20
C SER A 779 17.09 -3.49 1.19
N GLY A 780 17.27 -4.76 0.81
CA GLY A 780 17.28 -5.83 1.84
C GLY A 780 17.13 -7.31 1.43
N LEU A 781 17.68 -7.77 0.30
CA LEU A 781 17.49 -9.17 -0.13
C LEU A 781 18.33 -10.23 0.61
N GLY A 782 19.37 -9.85 1.34
CA GLY A 782 20.41 -10.77 1.83
C GLY A 782 20.04 -11.75 2.96
N ASP A 783 18.75 -11.92 3.30
CA ASP A 783 18.35 -12.55 4.58
C ASP A 783 16.95 -13.22 4.54
N LEU A 784 16.64 -13.84 3.39
CA LEU A 784 15.31 -14.37 3.03
C LEU A 784 14.85 -15.61 3.81
N VAL A 785 15.79 -16.49 4.21
CA VAL A 785 15.49 -17.82 4.78
C VAL A 785 14.72 -17.72 6.12
N VAL A 786 14.82 -16.59 6.81
CA VAL A 786 14.20 -16.35 8.13
C VAL A 786 12.74 -15.86 8.02
N GLY A 787 12.15 -15.86 6.83
CA GLY A 787 10.95 -15.11 6.47
C GLY A 787 9.72 -15.24 7.39
N ALA A 788 9.21 -16.45 7.60
CA ALA A 788 8.04 -16.68 8.45
C ALA A 788 8.30 -16.25 9.91
N ALA A 789 9.48 -16.59 10.44
CA ALA A 789 9.90 -16.20 11.78
C ALA A 789 10.05 -14.68 11.92
N LYS A 790 10.54 -13.97 10.88
CA LYS A 790 10.66 -12.50 10.87
C LYS A 790 9.34 -11.77 10.78
N LEU A 791 8.36 -12.26 10.01
CA LEU A 791 7.02 -11.65 10.00
C LEU A 791 6.38 -11.74 11.40
N ILE A 792 6.52 -12.90 12.02
CA ILE A 792 6.03 -13.24 13.34
C ILE A 792 6.74 -12.40 14.43
N GLN A 793 8.07 -12.32 14.40
CA GLN A 793 8.87 -11.40 15.24
C GLN A 793 8.49 -9.93 15.03
N LYS A 794 8.28 -9.46 13.79
CA LYS A 794 7.90 -8.05 13.53
C LYS A 794 6.50 -7.74 14.05
N GLY A 795 5.57 -8.71 14.05
CA GLY A 795 4.30 -8.61 14.74
C GLY A 795 4.45 -8.44 16.26
N VAL A 796 5.39 -9.17 16.87
CA VAL A 796 5.68 -9.06 18.31
C VAL A 796 6.48 -7.79 18.65
N SER A 797 7.44 -7.35 17.85
CA SER A 797 8.14 -6.08 18.05
C SER A 797 7.20 -4.88 17.86
N THR A 798 6.19 -5.01 16.98
CA THR A 798 5.11 -4.03 16.87
C THR A 798 4.32 -3.95 18.18
N LEU A 799 3.92 -5.09 18.78
CA LEU A 799 3.22 -5.10 20.06
C LEU A 799 4.07 -4.60 21.24
N LYS A 800 5.36 -4.98 21.28
CA LYS A 800 6.33 -4.58 22.31
C LYS A 800 6.77 -3.11 22.20
N GLY A 801 6.62 -2.48 21.03
CA GLY A 801 7.13 -1.14 20.73
C GLY A 801 8.63 -1.16 20.40
N ALA A 802 9.08 -0.24 19.54
CA ALA A 802 10.49 -0.14 19.12
C ALA A 802 11.44 0.30 20.26
N ASP A 803 10.87 0.85 21.32
CA ASP A 803 11.47 1.33 22.57
C ASP A 803 11.21 0.38 23.76
N GLY A 804 10.42 -0.68 23.58
CA GLY A 804 9.96 -1.55 24.67
C GLY A 804 8.82 -0.96 25.53
N SER A 805 8.11 0.08 25.06
CA SER A 805 6.99 0.71 25.78
C SER A 805 5.77 -0.20 26.01
N TYR A 806 5.57 -1.24 25.19
CA TYR A 806 4.36 -2.07 25.10
C TYR A 806 3.06 -1.30 24.76
N ASP A 807 3.12 -0.05 24.29
CA ASP A 807 1.91 0.77 24.11
C ASP A 807 0.94 0.21 23.05
N LEU A 808 1.43 -0.48 22.03
CA LEU A 808 0.58 -1.17 21.05
C LEU A 808 -0.05 -2.46 21.60
N LEU A 809 0.62 -3.18 22.50
CA LEU A 809 0.00 -4.29 23.26
C LEU A 809 -1.08 -3.77 24.23
N LYS A 810 -0.83 -2.64 24.92
CA LYS A 810 -1.85 -1.95 25.75
C LYS A 810 -3.05 -1.53 24.90
N ALA A 811 -2.82 -0.90 23.74
CA ALA A 811 -3.88 -0.51 22.81
C ALA A 811 -4.71 -1.71 22.32
N ALA A 812 -4.06 -2.82 21.95
CA ALA A 812 -4.73 -4.06 21.56
C ALA A 812 -5.61 -4.65 22.67
N SER A 813 -5.18 -4.53 23.94
CA SER A 813 -5.97 -5.00 25.09
C SER A 813 -7.26 -4.20 25.32
N LYS A 814 -7.31 -2.92 24.93
CA LYS A 814 -8.54 -2.09 25.07
C LYS A 814 -9.70 -2.58 24.20
N SER A 815 -9.43 -3.17 23.04
CA SER A 815 -10.46 -3.71 22.13
C SER A 815 -10.68 -5.22 22.26
N ASN A 816 -9.71 -5.97 22.83
CA ASN A 816 -9.74 -7.44 22.87
C ASN A 816 -9.71 -8.03 24.29
N GLY A 817 -9.71 -7.21 25.34
CA GLY A 817 -9.67 -7.64 26.74
C GLY A 817 -8.27 -8.04 27.19
N VAL A 818 -7.92 -9.32 27.02
CA VAL A 818 -6.63 -9.91 27.44
C VAL A 818 -5.82 -10.26 26.21
N VAL A 819 -4.69 -9.58 26.00
CA VAL A 819 -3.78 -9.79 24.86
C VAL A 819 -2.36 -10.01 25.38
N ALA A 820 -1.66 -10.99 24.83
CA ALA A 820 -0.31 -11.36 25.23
C ALA A 820 0.64 -11.46 24.03
N THR A 821 1.93 -11.28 24.26
CA THR A 821 2.99 -11.79 23.40
C THR A 821 3.60 -13.04 24.05
N GLY A 822 3.84 -14.09 23.29
CA GLY A 822 4.33 -15.36 23.82
C GLY A 822 4.62 -16.41 22.76
N THR A 823 5.09 -17.58 23.17
CA THR A 823 5.49 -18.67 22.25
C THR A 823 4.48 -19.81 22.21
N TYR A 824 4.19 -20.33 21.03
CA TYR A 824 3.34 -21.51 20.81
C TYR A 824 3.97 -22.46 19.77
N LYS A 825 3.49 -23.70 19.70
CA LYS A 825 3.96 -24.68 18.72
C LYS A 825 2.98 -24.84 17.56
N VAL A 826 3.50 -25.05 16.35
CA VAL A 826 2.73 -25.49 15.18
C VAL A 826 3.56 -26.53 14.45
N ALA A 827 3.03 -27.76 14.38
CA ALA A 827 3.84 -28.97 14.16
C ALA A 827 5.04 -29.00 15.13
N GLU A 828 6.25 -29.32 14.64
CA GLU A 828 7.46 -29.40 15.47
C GLU A 828 8.08 -28.03 15.78
N ASN A 829 7.68 -26.97 15.06
CA ASN A 829 8.27 -25.64 15.15
C ASN A 829 7.63 -24.78 16.24
N THR A 830 8.43 -23.90 16.86
CA THR A 830 7.99 -22.95 17.89
C THR A 830 8.01 -21.52 17.33
N PHE A 831 6.95 -20.76 17.56
CA PHE A 831 6.72 -19.42 17.01
C PHE A 831 6.41 -18.41 18.14
N GLU A 832 6.95 -17.19 18.06
CA GLU A 832 6.71 -16.10 19.04
C GLU A 832 5.69 -15.10 18.48
N GLY A 833 4.45 -15.12 18.94
CA GLY A 833 3.36 -14.31 18.37
C GLY A 833 2.54 -13.55 19.40
N GLY A 834 1.68 -12.66 18.89
CA GLY A 834 0.58 -12.08 19.67
C GLY A 834 -0.59 -13.06 19.76
N ALA A 835 -1.26 -13.11 20.91
CA ALA A 835 -2.46 -13.91 21.13
C ALA A 835 -3.50 -13.18 22.00
N VAL A 836 -4.77 -13.53 21.83
CA VAL A 836 -5.92 -13.05 22.63
C VAL A 836 -6.49 -14.22 23.42
N LEU A 837 -6.84 -14.01 24.69
CA LEU A 837 -7.54 -15.01 25.51
C LEU A 837 -9.06 -14.81 25.37
N SER A 838 -9.77 -15.81 24.87
CA SER A 838 -11.24 -15.87 24.85
C SER A 838 -11.71 -17.25 25.27
N ASP A 839 -12.78 -17.33 26.07
CA ASP A 839 -13.42 -18.60 26.43
C ASP A 839 -12.43 -19.67 26.99
N GLY A 840 -11.50 -19.20 27.83
CA GLY A 840 -10.43 -19.99 28.44
C GLY A 840 -9.29 -20.43 27.51
N LYS A 841 -9.26 -19.96 26.26
CA LYS A 841 -8.34 -20.41 25.19
C LYS A 841 -7.62 -19.23 24.54
N TRP A 842 -6.34 -19.46 24.21
CA TRP A 842 -5.56 -18.50 23.42
C TRP A 842 -5.84 -18.66 21.93
N TYR A 843 -6.06 -17.55 21.24
CA TYR A 843 -6.22 -17.46 19.78
C TYR A 843 -5.18 -16.50 19.20
N ALA A 844 -4.78 -16.68 17.95
CA ALA A 844 -3.77 -15.81 17.34
C ALA A 844 -4.30 -14.37 17.18
N TYR A 845 -3.46 -13.36 17.42
CA TYR A 845 -3.79 -11.94 17.21
C TYR A 845 -3.27 -11.46 15.85
N ASN A 846 -4.12 -10.83 15.04
CA ASN A 846 -3.73 -10.24 13.76
C ASN A 846 -3.33 -8.77 13.95
N PRO A 847 -2.04 -8.40 13.81
CA PRO A 847 -1.58 -7.03 14.01
C PRO A 847 -2.00 -6.05 12.90
N VAL A 848 -2.47 -6.53 11.74
CA VAL A 848 -2.90 -5.67 10.62
C VAL A 848 -4.31 -5.12 10.84
N ASN A 849 -5.22 -5.92 11.43
CA ASN A 849 -6.62 -5.54 11.63
C ASN A 849 -7.07 -5.50 13.11
N GLY A 850 -6.20 -5.90 14.05
CA GLY A 850 -6.41 -5.77 15.49
C GLY A 850 -7.29 -6.83 16.14
N ARG A 851 -7.56 -7.97 15.47
CA ARG A 851 -8.58 -8.95 15.86
C ARG A 851 -7.99 -10.35 16.18
N PRO A 852 -8.67 -11.17 17.00
CA PRO A 852 -8.33 -12.59 17.15
C PRO A 852 -8.76 -13.40 15.91
N TYR A 853 -8.00 -14.45 15.60
CA TYR A 853 -8.26 -15.35 14.47
C TYR A 853 -7.84 -16.80 14.77
N GLY A 854 -8.24 -17.71 13.87
CA GLY A 854 -7.79 -19.09 13.88
C GLY A 854 -8.49 -20.01 14.89
N PRO A 855 -8.15 -21.31 14.87
CA PRO A 855 -8.47 -22.25 15.95
C PRO A 855 -7.63 -21.92 17.22
N PRO A 856 -7.88 -22.57 18.37
CA PRO A 856 -7.12 -22.35 19.58
C PRO A 856 -5.64 -22.72 19.41
N LEU A 857 -4.74 -21.88 19.94
CA LEU A 857 -3.30 -22.11 19.92
C LEU A 857 -2.91 -23.24 20.88
N PRO A 858 -2.31 -24.34 20.41
CA PRO A 858 -1.85 -25.40 21.29
C PRO A 858 -0.58 -24.95 22.04
N VAL A 859 -0.64 -25.04 23.37
CA VAL A 859 0.49 -24.77 24.29
C VAL A 859 1.09 -23.36 24.11
N PHE A 860 0.24 -22.33 24.07
CA PHE A 860 0.70 -20.93 24.13
C PHE A 860 1.24 -20.59 25.53
N THR A 861 2.50 -20.15 25.57
CA THR A 861 3.22 -19.70 26.77
C THR A 861 3.39 -18.19 26.70
N ALA A 862 2.61 -17.45 27.48
CA ALA A 862 2.69 -15.99 27.54
C ALA A 862 4.03 -15.52 28.14
N GLN A 863 4.66 -14.53 27.52
CA GLN A 863 5.86 -13.84 28.01
C GLN A 863 5.56 -12.44 28.55
N SER A 864 4.52 -11.78 28.02
CA SER A 864 4.08 -10.46 28.42
C SER A 864 2.58 -10.35 28.15
N ILE A 865 1.80 -9.80 29.08
CA ILE A 865 0.33 -9.73 28.99
C ILE A 865 -0.11 -8.29 29.27
N ALA A 866 -1.00 -7.75 28.43
CA ALA A 866 -1.75 -6.54 28.71
C ALA A 866 -3.24 -6.85 28.87
N MET A 867 -3.84 -6.21 29.85
CA MET A 867 -5.24 -6.35 30.23
C MET A 867 -5.72 -4.95 30.63
N GLY A 868 -6.61 -4.33 29.85
CA GLY A 868 -7.17 -2.98 30.08
C GLY A 868 -6.19 -1.78 29.98
N GLY A 869 -5.09 -1.84 30.72
CA GLY A 869 -4.17 -0.74 31.01
C GLY A 869 -4.54 -0.02 32.32
N ALA A 870 -3.68 0.15 33.32
CA ALA A 870 -2.24 -0.15 33.39
C ALA A 870 -1.87 -0.96 34.64
N MET A 871 -0.96 -1.91 34.47
CA MET A 871 -0.29 -2.70 35.50
C MET A 871 1.13 -3.00 35.00
N GLN A 872 2.15 -3.08 35.86
CA GLN A 872 3.54 -3.31 35.43
C GLN A 872 4.09 -4.63 36.00
N GLU A 873 4.97 -5.27 35.22
CA GLU A 873 5.74 -6.48 35.60
C GLU A 873 4.92 -7.65 36.22
N PHE A 874 3.67 -7.87 35.80
CA PHE A 874 2.93 -9.07 36.23
C PHE A 874 3.60 -10.35 35.73
N LYS A 875 3.96 -11.24 36.65
CA LYS A 875 4.65 -12.51 36.37
C LYS A 875 4.15 -13.61 37.31
N ILE A 876 3.83 -14.78 36.77
CA ILE A 876 3.62 -15.99 37.57
C ILE A 876 5.00 -16.60 37.85
N LEU A 877 5.31 -16.84 39.12
CA LEU A 877 6.61 -17.40 39.56
C LEU A 877 6.52 -18.92 39.83
N GLY A 878 5.32 -19.42 40.04
CA GLY A 878 4.95 -20.83 40.18
C GLY A 878 3.44 -20.96 40.34
N THR A 879 2.90 -22.18 40.27
CA THR A 879 1.47 -22.44 40.52
C THR A 879 1.15 -22.03 41.96
N GLY A 880 0.25 -21.05 42.13
CA GLY A 880 -0.07 -20.48 43.45
C GLY A 880 0.80 -19.30 43.91
N LEU A 881 1.73 -18.78 43.09
CA LEU A 881 2.48 -17.55 43.36
C LEU A 881 2.45 -16.57 42.18
N GLY A 882 1.70 -15.48 42.36
CA GLY A 882 1.73 -14.30 41.50
C GLY A 882 2.72 -13.25 42.00
N MET A 883 3.28 -12.48 41.06
CA MET A 883 4.06 -11.27 41.32
C MET A 883 3.47 -10.12 40.49
N SER A 884 3.38 -8.95 41.10
CA SER A 884 3.04 -7.69 40.44
C SER A 884 3.87 -6.51 40.99
N ALA A 885 3.97 -5.43 40.21
CA ALA A 885 4.65 -4.20 40.63
C ALA A 885 3.72 -2.99 40.48
N ASP A 886 3.71 -2.12 41.50
CA ASP A 886 2.87 -0.92 41.57
C ASP A 886 3.65 0.28 42.14
N GLN A 887 3.27 1.50 41.77
CA GLN A 887 4.02 2.72 42.14
C GLN A 887 3.35 3.42 43.33
N THR A 888 4.05 3.52 44.47
CA THR A 888 3.58 4.19 45.69
C THR A 888 4.30 5.52 45.93
N LYS A 889 3.79 6.32 46.88
CA LYS A 889 4.45 7.55 47.36
C LYS A 889 5.85 7.32 47.98
N ARG A 890 6.23 6.07 48.27
CA ARG A 890 7.54 5.67 48.81
C ARG A 890 8.48 5.06 47.75
N GLY A 891 8.01 4.85 46.52
CA GLY A 891 8.74 4.21 45.43
C GLY A 891 7.97 3.05 44.79
N LEU A 892 8.63 2.27 43.94
CA LEU A 892 8.02 1.09 43.33
C LEU A 892 7.87 -0.02 44.39
N ARG A 893 6.67 -0.55 44.58
CA ARG A 893 6.38 -1.67 45.48
C ARG A 893 6.33 -2.99 44.71
N LEU A 894 6.81 -4.05 45.36
CA LEU A 894 6.61 -5.43 44.93
C LEU A 894 5.45 -6.04 45.71
N THR A 895 4.47 -6.61 45.02
CA THR A 895 3.38 -7.38 45.63
C THR A 895 3.50 -8.85 45.22
N LEU A 896 3.39 -9.76 46.20
CA LEU A 896 3.52 -11.20 46.03
C LEU A 896 2.28 -11.92 46.59
N ASP A 897 1.47 -12.45 45.69
CA ASP A 897 0.15 -13.04 45.94
C ASP A 897 0.25 -14.57 46.03
N ALA A 898 -0.02 -15.16 47.20
CA ALA A 898 0.04 -16.60 47.42
C ALA A 898 -0.76 -17.09 48.63
N HIS A 899 -1.13 -18.36 48.67
CA HIS A 899 -1.73 -18.98 49.86
C HIS A 899 -0.68 -19.16 50.97
N GLY A 900 -1.08 -18.88 52.21
CA GLY A 900 -0.26 -19.07 53.42
C GLY A 900 -0.88 -20.12 54.33
N ILE A 901 -0.08 -21.10 54.76
CA ILE A 901 -0.52 -22.20 55.62
C ILE A 901 0.36 -22.23 56.87
N VAL A 902 -0.24 -22.36 58.05
CA VAL A 902 0.48 -22.56 59.31
C VAL A 902 0.56 -24.06 59.60
N PRO A 903 1.76 -24.69 59.56
CA PRO A 903 1.90 -26.11 59.87
C PRO A 903 1.56 -26.40 61.34
N ALA A 904 1.08 -27.62 61.63
CA ALA A 904 0.78 -28.04 63.00
C ALA A 904 2.03 -27.92 63.89
N GLY A 905 1.92 -27.18 65.01
CA GLY A 905 3.03 -26.92 65.93
C GLY A 905 3.93 -25.72 65.57
N HIS A 906 3.64 -24.99 64.48
CA HIS A 906 4.39 -23.77 64.09
C HIS A 906 3.61 -22.49 64.42
N ASN A 907 4.35 -21.42 64.76
CA ASN A 907 3.79 -20.11 65.13
C ASN A 907 3.80 -19.09 63.96
N SER A 908 4.14 -19.51 62.74
CA SER A 908 4.20 -18.68 61.53
C SER A 908 3.77 -19.52 60.32
N ALA A 909 3.25 -18.87 59.28
CA ALA A 909 2.96 -19.51 58.00
C ALA A 909 4.22 -19.82 57.18
N VAL A 910 4.02 -20.73 56.23
CA VAL A 910 4.83 -20.99 55.03
C VAL A 910 3.98 -20.71 53.78
N MET A 911 4.63 -20.40 52.66
CA MET A 911 3.97 -20.01 51.41
C MET A 911 3.75 -21.23 50.50
N ALA A 912 2.55 -21.43 49.97
CA ALA A 912 2.25 -22.55 49.08
C ALA A 912 2.54 -22.21 47.61
N VAL A 913 3.47 -22.95 46.98
CA VAL A 913 3.91 -22.73 45.59
C VAL A 913 4.21 -24.07 44.92
N ASN A 914 3.78 -24.27 43.68
CA ASN A 914 3.97 -25.51 42.91
C ASN A 914 3.47 -26.80 43.62
N GLY A 915 2.50 -26.67 44.54
CA GLY A 915 2.01 -27.79 45.35
C GLY A 915 2.91 -28.18 46.53
N THR A 916 3.97 -27.41 46.80
CA THR A 916 4.83 -27.54 47.99
C THR A 916 4.72 -26.30 48.87
N HIS A 917 5.36 -26.33 50.05
CA HIS A 917 5.45 -25.18 50.95
C HIS A 917 6.89 -24.67 51.00
N ILE A 918 7.08 -23.35 50.87
CA ILE A 918 8.39 -22.68 50.87
C ILE A 918 8.52 -21.68 52.01
N THR A 919 9.76 -21.49 52.47
CA THR A 919 10.17 -20.52 53.50
C THR A 919 10.53 -19.15 52.90
N PRO A 920 10.71 -18.10 53.73
CA PRO A 920 11.23 -16.80 53.29
C PRO A 920 12.59 -16.86 52.56
N ASN A 921 13.45 -17.82 52.91
CA ASN A 921 14.73 -18.06 52.21
C ASN A 921 14.48 -18.56 50.78
N GLU A 922 13.64 -19.59 50.65
CA GLU A 922 13.33 -20.22 49.37
C GLU A 922 12.54 -19.28 48.46
N LEU A 923 11.67 -18.41 49.01
CA LEU A 923 11.03 -17.34 48.25
C LEU A 923 12.07 -16.33 47.70
N ARG A 924 13.03 -15.89 48.51
CA ARG A 924 14.13 -15.01 48.05
C ARG A 924 14.93 -15.68 46.93
N ASP A 925 15.24 -16.96 47.08
CA ASP A 925 16.07 -17.69 46.12
C ASP A 925 15.30 -18.06 44.84
N LEU A 926 13.98 -18.30 44.92
CA LEU A 926 13.07 -18.38 43.78
C LEU A 926 13.00 -17.05 43.02
N LEU A 927 12.82 -15.92 43.73
CA LEU A 927 12.82 -14.58 43.12
C LEU A 927 14.16 -14.29 42.42
N LYS A 928 15.28 -14.65 43.04
CA LYS A 928 16.62 -14.53 42.45
C LYS A 928 16.78 -15.41 41.21
N ALA A 929 16.37 -16.68 41.26
CA ALA A 929 16.40 -17.60 40.11
C ALA A 929 15.47 -17.12 38.97
N GLN A 930 14.39 -16.42 39.31
CA GLN A 930 13.46 -15.78 38.37
C GLN A 930 13.91 -14.39 37.89
N ASN A 931 15.16 -14.00 38.17
CA ASN A 931 15.79 -12.71 37.82
C ASN A 931 15.06 -11.46 38.34
N VAL A 932 14.32 -11.58 39.46
CA VAL A 932 13.63 -10.46 40.10
C VAL A 932 14.63 -9.63 40.92
N ASN A 933 15.00 -8.46 40.40
CA ASN A 933 15.93 -7.57 41.12
C ASN A 933 15.20 -6.79 42.24
N LEU A 934 15.29 -7.32 43.45
CA LEU A 934 14.76 -6.70 44.66
C LEU A 934 15.35 -5.31 45.00
N SER A 935 16.45 -4.89 44.37
CA SER A 935 16.98 -3.53 44.58
C SER A 935 16.04 -2.45 44.04
N LYS A 936 15.25 -2.75 43.00
CA LYS A 936 14.30 -1.81 42.35
C LYS A 936 13.23 -1.28 43.31
N TYR A 937 12.75 -2.13 44.21
CA TYR A 937 11.53 -1.86 44.97
C TYR A 937 11.84 -1.17 46.31
N SER A 938 11.05 -0.18 46.71
CA SER A 938 11.19 0.53 47.99
C SER A 938 10.67 -0.30 49.17
N GLU A 939 9.61 -1.06 48.95
CA GLU A 939 8.88 -1.86 49.94
C GLU A 939 8.26 -3.10 49.30
N ILE A 940 7.87 -4.08 50.11
CA ILE A 940 7.24 -5.33 49.65
C ILE A 940 5.93 -5.57 50.41
N ARG A 941 4.89 -6.05 49.72
CA ARG A 941 3.63 -6.52 50.29
C ARG A 941 3.50 -8.03 50.06
N LEU A 942 3.19 -8.77 51.12
CA LEU A 942 2.89 -10.21 51.07
C LEU A 942 1.39 -10.41 51.23
N THR A 943 0.69 -10.60 50.13
CA THR A 943 -0.75 -10.89 50.07
C THR A 943 -0.97 -12.37 50.36
N MET A 944 -0.69 -12.77 51.60
CA MET A 944 -0.65 -14.15 52.07
C MET A 944 -1.21 -14.30 53.50
N CYS A 945 -2.03 -15.33 53.74
CA CYS A 945 -2.56 -15.69 55.05
C CYS A 945 -1.48 -15.89 56.11
N PHE A 946 -1.74 -15.40 57.34
CA PHE A 946 -0.87 -15.50 58.51
C PHE A 946 0.59 -15.02 58.30
N SER A 947 0.87 -14.26 57.24
CA SER A 947 2.22 -13.82 56.87
C SER A 947 2.91 -12.95 57.93
N GLY A 948 2.16 -12.19 58.72
CA GLY A 948 2.65 -11.45 59.89
C GLY A 948 2.54 -12.19 61.23
N THR A 949 1.93 -13.38 61.25
CA THR A 949 1.70 -14.16 62.49
C THR A 949 3.02 -14.75 63.00
N GLY A 950 3.25 -14.63 64.31
CA GLY A 950 4.52 -15.03 64.95
C GLY A 950 5.46 -13.85 65.23
N GLY A 951 5.00 -12.60 65.06
CA GLY A 951 5.75 -11.39 65.41
C GLY A 951 7.10 -11.33 64.70
N GLY A 952 8.19 -11.16 65.45
CA GLY A 952 9.57 -11.11 64.92
C GLY A 952 10.07 -12.41 64.26
N GLN A 953 9.33 -13.52 64.39
CA GLN A 953 9.56 -14.80 63.71
C GLN A 953 8.57 -15.08 62.56
N SER A 954 7.66 -14.15 62.26
CA SER A 954 6.71 -14.29 61.15
C SER A 954 7.40 -14.35 59.79
N PHE A 955 6.71 -14.91 58.79
CA PHE A 955 7.19 -14.97 57.42
C PHE A 955 7.60 -13.57 56.91
N ALA A 956 6.79 -12.55 57.16
CA ALA A 956 7.05 -11.16 56.78
C ALA A 956 8.26 -10.56 57.53
N ALA A 957 8.37 -10.77 58.85
CA ALA A 957 9.52 -10.30 59.63
C ALA A 957 10.84 -10.93 59.18
N GLN A 958 10.83 -12.23 58.89
CA GLN A 958 11.97 -12.95 58.33
C GLN A 958 12.29 -12.44 56.92
N PHE A 959 11.29 -12.29 56.05
CA PHE A 959 11.50 -11.80 54.69
C PHE A 959 12.04 -10.36 54.64
N ALA A 960 11.65 -9.51 55.60
CA ALA A 960 12.18 -8.16 55.74
C ALA A 960 13.68 -8.17 56.06
N LYS A 961 14.11 -8.97 57.06
CA LYS A 961 15.52 -9.20 57.42
C LYS A 961 16.34 -9.73 56.23
N LEU A 962 15.77 -10.63 55.44
CA LEU A 962 16.42 -11.29 54.30
C LEU A 962 16.57 -10.39 53.07
N THR A 963 15.59 -9.52 52.83
CA THR A 963 15.58 -8.60 51.67
C THR A 963 16.16 -7.22 51.98
N LYS A 964 16.28 -6.86 53.27
CA LYS A 964 16.60 -5.52 53.77
C LYS A 964 15.64 -4.45 53.23
N LYS A 965 14.37 -4.81 53.09
CA LYS A 965 13.26 -3.93 52.70
C LYS A 965 12.17 -3.97 53.78
N PRO A 966 11.39 -2.89 53.97
CA PRO A 966 10.15 -2.97 54.73
C PRO A 966 9.19 -3.98 54.09
N VAL A 967 8.53 -4.80 54.92
CA VAL A 967 7.55 -5.80 54.47
C VAL A 967 6.23 -5.62 55.21
N GLU A 968 5.15 -5.55 54.45
CA GLU A 968 3.77 -5.59 54.95
C GLU A 968 3.23 -7.02 54.86
N GLY A 969 2.77 -7.56 55.99
CA GLY A 969 2.12 -8.87 56.09
C GLY A 969 0.91 -8.82 57.03
N PHE A 970 0.26 -9.96 57.28
CA PHE A 970 -1.04 -10.02 57.96
C PHE A 970 -1.08 -11.06 59.08
N GLU A 971 -1.56 -10.67 60.25
CA GLU A 971 -1.88 -11.59 61.34
C GLU A 971 -3.29 -12.18 61.16
N GLY A 972 -3.41 -13.50 61.32
CA GLY A 972 -4.66 -14.23 61.09
C GLY A 972 -4.90 -14.67 59.63
N ILE A 973 -6.09 -15.20 59.35
CA ILE A 973 -6.49 -15.63 58.01
C ILE A 973 -6.66 -14.39 57.12
N MET A 974 -5.82 -14.24 56.09
CA MET A 974 -5.93 -13.15 55.12
C MET A 974 -6.87 -13.58 53.99
N GLN A 975 -8.14 -13.37 54.29
CA GLN A 975 -9.29 -13.46 53.39
C GLN A 975 -9.16 -12.45 52.20
N VAL A 976 -10.07 -12.41 51.22
CA VAL A 976 -10.04 -11.41 50.12
C VAL A 976 -11.46 -10.94 49.73
N ASN A 977 -11.97 -9.83 50.31
CA ASN A 977 -13.32 -9.33 49.99
C ASN A 977 -13.29 -8.37 48.81
N ASN A 978 -14.41 -8.37 48.10
CA ASN A 978 -14.59 -7.82 46.78
C ASN A 978 -14.00 -6.41 46.65
N SER A 979 -14.26 -5.51 47.61
CA SER A 979 -13.94 -4.08 47.49
C SER A 979 -12.48 -3.74 47.19
N ALA A 980 -11.47 -4.46 47.70
CA ALA A 980 -10.06 -4.09 47.44
C ALA A 980 -9.60 -4.48 46.02
N VAL A 981 -10.01 -5.66 45.56
CA VAL A 981 -9.76 -6.12 44.18
C VAL A 981 -10.70 -5.39 43.22
N ASP A 982 -11.92 -5.04 43.64
CA ASP A 982 -12.85 -4.18 42.90
C ASP A 982 -12.31 -2.78 42.71
N ASP A 983 -11.65 -2.17 43.71
CA ASP A 983 -11.19 -0.78 43.58
C ASP A 983 -9.98 -0.68 42.64
N LEU A 984 -9.10 -1.70 42.64
CA LEU A 984 -8.06 -1.87 41.61
C LEU A 984 -8.67 -2.22 40.24
N ALA A 985 -9.62 -3.16 40.19
CA ALA A 985 -10.21 -3.61 38.93
C ALA A 985 -11.17 -2.60 38.30
N ALA A 986 -11.87 -1.78 39.08
CA ALA A 986 -12.77 -0.73 38.61
C ALA A 986 -12.03 0.52 38.15
N ARG A 987 -10.80 0.75 38.64
CA ARG A 987 -9.89 1.77 38.13
C ARG A 987 -9.08 1.33 36.89
N VAL A 988 -9.07 0.03 36.54
CA VAL A 988 -8.19 -0.53 35.49
C VAL A 988 -8.92 -1.30 34.36
N PHE A 989 -10.13 -1.86 34.57
CA PHE A 989 -10.82 -2.69 33.58
C PHE A 989 -12.23 -2.22 33.23
N THR A 990 -12.49 -2.03 31.94
CA THR A 990 -13.74 -1.48 31.38
C THR A 990 -14.89 -2.50 31.22
N ASN A 991 -14.65 -3.80 31.42
CA ASN A 991 -15.65 -4.85 31.19
C ASN A 991 -15.56 -5.96 32.25
N LYS A 992 -16.49 -5.97 33.21
CA LYS A 992 -16.21 -6.36 34.61
C LYS A 992 -16.50 -7.81 35.03
N ALA A 993 -16.89 -8.71 34.12
CA ALA A 993 -17.31 -10.08 34.47
C ALA A 993 -16.29 -11.17 34.08
N ARG A 994 -16.31 -11.62 32.81
CA ARG A 994 -15.70 -12.89 32.33
C ARG A 994 -14.23 -13.14 32.66
N GLN A 995 -13.45 -12.07 32.88
CA GLN A 995 -12.02 -12.19 33.23
C GLN A 995 -11.81 -12.55 34.71
N ARG A 996 -12.78 -12.24 35.58
CA ARG A 996 -12.75 -12.56 37.01
C ARG A 996 -13.07 -14.03 37.24
N ASP A 997 -14.14 -14.51 36.61
CA ASP A 997 -14.57 -15.91 36.64
C ASP A 997 -13.42 -16.85 36.25
N TYR A 998 -12.65 -16.50 35.21
CA TYR A 998 -11.49 -17.28 34.77
C TYR A 998 -10.33 -17.33 35.77
N ILE A 999 -10.10 -16.26 36.55
CA ILE A 999 -9.04 -16.24 37.57
C ILE A 999 -9.48 -17.02 38.81
N ASP A 1000 -10.74 -16.85 39.23
CA ASP A 1000 -11.36 -17.60 40.32
C ASP A 1000 -11.32 -19.12 40.06
N ASP A 1001 -11.74 -19.57 38.87
CA ASP A 1001 -11.81 -21.00 38.51
C ASP A 1001 -10.44 -21.66 38.28
N THR A 1002 -9.40 -20.90 37.93
CA THR A 1002 -8.12 -21.47 37.43
C THR A 1002 -6.92 -21.30 38.38
N LEU A 1003 -6.98 -20.40 39.38
CA LEU A 1003 -5.81 -20.06 40.20
C LEU A 1003 -6.00 -20.12 41.72
N ILE A 1004 -7.21 -19.88 42.27
CA ILE A 1004 -7.40 -19.66 43.72
C ILE A 1004 -8.46 -20.61 44.28
N GLY A 1005 -8.02 -21.66 44.96
CA GLY A 1005 -8.90 -22.66 45.56
C GLY A 1005 -9.66 -22.13 46.78
N GLN A 1006 -10.98 -21.94 46.62
CA GLN A 1006 -11.97 -21.48 47.61
C GLN A 1006 -11.86 -20.01 48.10
N LYS A 1007 -13.01 -19.35 48.20
CA LYS A 1007 -13.18 -17.94 48.58
C LYS A 1007 -13.49 -17.78 50.06
N HIS A 1008 -12.78 -16.88 50.76
CA HIS A 1008 -13.07 -16.51 52.16
C HIS A 1008 -12.87 -15.00 52.42
N GLU A 1009 -13.61 -14.47 53.41
CA GLU A 1009 -14.22 -13.12 53.42
C GLU A 1009 -13.53 -11.95 52.68
N VAL A 1010 -12.71 -10.99 53.16
CA VAL A 1010 -12.38 -10.37 54.47
C VAL A 1010 -13.52 -9.53 55.06
N VAL A 1011 -13.35 -9.10 56.30
CA VAL A 1011 -13.99 -7.87 56.80
C VAL A 1011 -12.93 -6.92 57.35
N LYS A 1012 -12.93 -5.64 56.95
CA LYS A 1012 -12.14 -4.57 57.64
C LYS A 1012 -12.92 -3.92 58.78
N TYR A 1013 -14.23 -3.75 58.62
CA TYR A 1013 -15.16 -3.26 59.64
C TYR A 1013 -16.45 -4.05 59.60
N THR A 1014 -16.87 -4.63 60.73
CA THR A 1014 -18.16 -5.32 60.90
C THR A 1014 -19.24 -4.33 61.35
N MET A 1015 -20.48 -4.51 60.90
CA MET A 1015 -21.62 -3.78 61.47
C MET A 1015 -21.97 -4.40 62.83
N THR A 1016 -21.94 -3.60 63.90
CA THR A 1016 -22.19 -4.08 65.28
C THR A 1016 -23.41 -3.45 65.93
N GLY A 1017 -24.06 -2.49 65.26
CA GLY A 1017 -25.28 -1.86 65.74
C GLY A 1017 -25.89 -0.95 64.68
N ILE A 1018 -27.00 -0.31 65.04
CA ILE A 1018 -27.69 0.71 64.23
C ILE A 1018 -28.06 1.85 65.19
N ASN A 1019 -27.77 3.09 64.81
CA ASN A 1019 -28.14 4.29 65.56
C ASN A 1019 -29.65 4.56 65.48
N ALA A 1020 -30.16 5.37 66.41
CA ALA A 1020 -31.60 5.66 66.55
C ALA A 1020 -32.25 6.33 65.31
N ASP A 1021 -31.46 6.83 64.35
CA ASP A 1021 -31.91 7.41 63.09
C ASP A 1021 -31.97 6.40 61.91
N GLY A 1022 -31.50 5.17 62.11
CA GLY A 1022 -31.44 4.11 61.10
C GLY A 1022 -30.10 3.95 60.38
N ARG A 1023 -29.02 4.59 60.86
CA ARG A 1023 -27.67 4.47 60.29
C ARG A 1023 -26.85 3.34 60.93
N GLY A 1024 -26.15 2.55 60.12
CA GLY A 1024 -25.31 1.45 60.61
C GLY A 1024 -24.07 1.93 61.39
N ILE A 1025 -23.76 1.27 62.50
CA ILE A 1025 -22.54 1.47 63.29
C ILE A 1025 -21.53 0.40 62.90
N TYR A 1026 -20.34 0.82 62.43
CA TYR A 1026 -19.31 -0.09 61.95
C TYR A 1026 -18.03 0.02 62.80
N THR A 1027 -17.59 -1.11 63.38
CA THR A 1027 -16.36 -1.21 64.20
C THR A 1027 -15.31 -2.06 63.50
N HIS A 1028 -14.03 -1.84 63.80
CA HIS A 1028 -12.94 -2.57 63.16
C HIS A 1028 -13.08 -4.09 63.37
N SER A 1029 -12.85 -4.85 62.30
CA SER A 1029 -12.90 -6.32 62.30
C SER A 1029 -11.69 -6.91 63.04
N PRO A 1030 -11.87 -8.00 63.80
CA PRO A 1030 -10.76 -8.73 64.42
C PRO A 1030 -9.88 -9.49 63.42
N ASN A 1031 -10.33 -9.67 62.17
CA ASN A 1031 -9.66 -10.50 61.15
C ASN A 1031 -8.77 -9.72 60.17
N TYR A 1032 -8.63 -8.40 60.31
CA TYR A 1032 -7.81 -7.56 59.42
C TYR A 1032 -6.68 -6.87 60.18
N ASN A 1033 -5.62 -7.62 60.50
CA ASN A 1033 -4.48 -7.11 61.27
C ASN A 1033 -3.22 -7.01 60.39
N PRO A 1034 -3.08 -5.97 59.56
CA PRO A 1034 -1.84 -5.72 58.82
C PRO A 1034 -0.71 -5.30 59.78
N VAL A 1035 0.37 -6.08 59.79
CA VAL A 1035 1.59 -5.77 60.55
C VAL A 1035 2.69 -5.40 59.57
N ARG A 1036 3.28 -4.22 59.78
CA ARG A 1036 4.45 -3.76 59.04
C ARG A 1036 5.71 -4.06 59.81
N PHE A 1037 6.69 -4.60 59.10
CA PHE A 1037 8.03 -4.85 59.59
C PHE A 1037 9.01 -3.92 58.89
N ASP A 1038 9.91 -3.30 59.64
CA ASP A 1038 11.03 -2.54 59.09
C ASP A 1038 12.06 -3.45 58.40
N ALA A 1039 13.11 -2.88 57.81
CA ALA A 1039 14.17 -3.65 57.14
C ALA A 1039 15.00 -4.54 58.11
N GLN A 1040 14.77 -4.43 59.41
CA GLN A 1040 15.35 -5.20 60.51
C GLN A 1040 14.39 -6.30 60.99
N GLY A 1041 13.17 -6.37 60.43
CA GLY A 1041 12.11 -7.30 60.79
C GLY A 1041 11.55 -7.08 62.19
N ILE A 1042 11.56 -5.83 62.67
CA ILE A 1042 10.90 -5.38 63.89
C ILE A 1042 9.52 -4.83 63.52
N ALA A 1043 8.49 -5.23 64.26
CA ALA A 1043 7.13 -4.75 64.03
C ALA A 1043 7.03 -3.26 64.39
N THR A 1044 6.71 -2.42 63.40
CA THR A 1044 6.43 -0.99 63.63
C THR A 1044 5.03 -0.85 64.25
N THR A 1045 4.88 0.00 65.26
CA THR A 1045 3.59 0.27 65.91
C THR A 1045 2.51 0.61 64.88
N SER A 1046 1.38 -0.11 64.92
CA SER A 1046 0.23 0.17 64.06
C SER A 1046 -0.31 1.59 64.30
N LYS A 1047 -0.89 2.21 63.25
CA LYS A 1047 -1.77 3.37 63.45
C LYS A 1047 -2.86 2.93 64.45
N PRO A 1048 -3.20 3.73 65.48
CA PRO A 1048 -4.28 3.37 66.40
C PRO A 1048 -5.58 3.18 65.61
N PRO A 1049 -6.46 2.23 66.01
CA PRO A 1049 -7.71 2.00 65.32
C PRO A 1049 -8.52 3.30 65.28
N ARG A 1050 -8.92 3.71 64.06
CA ARG A 1050 -9.80 4.88 63.89
C ARG A 1050 -11.11 4.64 64.63
N ALA A 1051 -11.70 5.71 65.17
CA ALA A 1051 -12.97 5.64 65.88
C ALA A 1051 -14.07 5.00 65.00
N PRO A 1052 -15.07 4.31 65.59
CA PRO A 1052 -16.18 3.74 64.83
C PRO A 1052 -16.87 4.81 63.97
N TYR A 1053 -17.14 4.49 62.71
CA TYR A 1053 -17.83 5.41 61.81
C TYR A 1053 -19.30 5.04 61.68
N THR A 1054 -20.13 6.05 61.46
CA THR A 1054 -21.57 5.91 61.21
C THR A 1054 -21.78 5.92 59.70
N GLY A 1055 -22.29 4.82 59.14
CA GLY A 1055 -22.60 4.71 57.71
C GLY A 1055 -23.90 5.40 57.32
N ASP A 1056 -24.30 5.25 56.06
CA ASP A 1056 -25.56 5.80 55.57
C ASP A 1056 -26.80 5.10 56.15
N ARG A 1057 -27.97 5.71 55.91
CA ARG A 1057 -29.25 5.26 56.45
C ARG A 1057 -29.76 4.06 55.66
N ILE A 1058 -30.08 2.97 56.35
CA ILE A 1058 -30.50 1.73 55.68
C ILE A 1058 -31.98 1.83 55.32
N GLU A 1059 -32.27 2.28 54.09
CA GLU A 1059 -33.64 2.29 53.54
C GLU A 1059 -34.10 0.87 53.20
N ARG A 1060 -35.38 0.58 53.49
CA ARG A 1060 -36.03 -0.67 53.08
C ARG A 1060 -36.68 -0.46 51.71
N PRO A 1061 -36.51 -1.36 50.74
CA PRO A 1061 -37.02 -1.16 49.39
C PRO A 1061 -38.53 -1.49 49.30
N ASP A 1062 -39.35 -0.45 49.17
CA ASP A 1062 -40.65 -0.54 48.49
C ASP A 1062 -40.49 -0.09 47.03
N ILE A 1063 -41.33 -0.60 46.13
CA ILE A 1063 -41.09 -0.57 44.68
C ILE A 1063 -41.86 0.57 44.00
N GLU A 1064 -41.15 1.52 43.37
CA GLU A 1064 -41.68 2.27 42.22
C GLU A 1064 -40.58 2.90 41.33
N LEU A 1065 -40.94 3.31 40.11
CA LEU A 1065 -40.08 3.92 39.08
C LEU A 1065 -40.85 5.08 38.39
N PRO A 1066 -40.18 6.03 37.72
CA PRO A 1066 -38.95 6.74 38.09
C PRO A 1066 -39.08 8.27 37.84
N ARG A 1067 -38.06 9.09 38.19
CA ARG A 1067 -37.81 10.39 37.51
C ARG A 1067 -36.39 10.96 37.72
N LYS A 1068 -36.11 12.11 37.10
CA LYS A 1068 -34.81 12.58 36.60
C LYS A 1068 -34.18 13.75 37.39
N ASN A 1069 -32.86 13.90 37.19
CA ASN A 1069 -32.02 15.11 37.30
C ASN A 1069 -31.60 15.63 38.69
N SER A 1070 -30.30 15.53 38.97
CA SER A 1070 -29.45 16.62 39.49
C SER A 1070 -27.99 16.39 39.05
N GLN A 1071 -27.12 17.40 39.14
CA GLN A 1071 -25.69 17.29 38.79
C GLN A 1071 -24.80 17.21 40.05
N PRO A 1072 -23.60 16.61 39.96
CA PRO A 1072 -22.68 16.51 41.10
C PRO A 1072 -22.04 17.85 41.44
N SER A 1073 -21.88 18.13 42.72
CA SER A 1073 -21.05 19.23 43.25
C SER A 1073 -19.57 18.83 43.31
N ASN A 1074 -18.67 19.81 43.24
CA ASN A 1074 -17.23 19.61 43.42
C ASN A 1074 -16.93 18.90 44.75
N PHE A 1075 -15.95 17.99 44.72
CA PHE A 1075 -15.29 17.47 45.91
C PHE A 1075 -13.85 17.97 45.95
N ASP A 1076 -13.38 18.27 47.17
CA ASP A 1076 -11.98 18.53 47.47
C ASP A 1076 -11.21 17.19 47.54
N PHE A 1077 -9.92 17.20 47.23
CA PHE A 1077 -9.10 15.99 47.07
C PHE A 1077 -7.90 15.90 48.03
N ASP A 1078 -7.64 16.93 48.84
CA ASP A 1078 -6.42 17.02 49.67
C ASP A 1078 -6.31 15.94 50.78
N ASP A 1079 -7.40 15.25 51.15
CA ASP A 1079 -7.45 14.28 52.25
C ASP A 1079 -7.16 12.79 51.86
N TYR A 1080 -6.93 12.49 50.57
CA TYR A 1080 -6.80 11.10 50.08
C TYR A 1080 -5.35 10.57 50.06
N ASP A 1081 -4.80 10.31 51.26
CA ASP A 1081 -3.36 9.98 51.42
C ASP A 1081 -2.99 8.48 51.38
N ASP A 1082 -3.95 7.54 51.49
CA ASP A 1082 -3.68 6.12 51.82
C ASP A 1082 -4.41 5.09 50.90
N LEU A 1083 -4.50 5.36 49.58
CA LEU A 1083 -5.07 4.43 48.57
C LEU A 1083 -4.02 3.99 47.52
N THR A 1084 -3.43 2.81 47.76
CA THR A 1084 -2.58 2.04 46.80
C THR A 1084 -2.91 0.54 46.88
#